data_AF-A0A354V5C1-F1
#
_entry.id   AF-A0A354V5C1-F1
#
_cell.length_a   1.000
_cell.length_b   1.000
_cell.length_c   1.000
_cell.angle_alpha   90.00
_cell.angle_beta   90.00
_cell.angle_gamma   90.00
#
_symmetry.space_group_name_H-M   'P 1'
#
loop_
_entity.id
_entity.type
_entity.pdbx_description
1 polymer ?
#
loop_
_entity_poly.entity_id
_entity_poly.type
_entity_poly.pdbx_seq_one_letter_code
_entity_poly.pdbx_strand_id
1 'polypeptide(L)'
;LKSEAALLIALCDIGGVWPVMRVTAALTDLAVASVQSALRFLLLQEAARGRMSPPNPDCPEDGSGLIVLAMGKMGAGELNFSSDIDLIVFFDAGASTLAPDIEPQPFFVRVTQGLSRILQQRSGDGYVFRVDLRLRPDPASTPVAISIASALHYYEREGRTWERAAMIKARPCAGDLRAGEALIAELAPFVWRKHLDFAALADVHDMKRQMQTFRGQSEIAVEGHNVKIGRGGIREIEFFAQTQQLIAGGRHPELRVRPTLQALSLLASSNWITFEACDQLTAAYEFLRRVEHRLQMMADEQTHALPDDGEAVERFACFFGYESRAAFASDLLGHLNVVQGHYAKLFEGDPAGTAKLPAVDYMSGSDDPRLIEHLASLGFKKPLMVAQTVQQWLDGDYRVFRSESTRSAFVEFVPALIAGLANAEDPDNAVVVFDRFLQALQRGGRLFVLLSQNRDLVALVALILGAAPRLGDMLARQPQIMDGLIDPRFFGAMPDRRELSERLAVTLKDARSYEEFLDRLRLFGRESLFLIGTRILSGTVSAQQASIAFADVAEGIVHTVHGLVTEQFVGQYGRIKDQQTAILAMGRLGSREMTAASDLDLILLYEFDPDTPDSDGAKSLHGAHYFARFTQRLISAFTTRTNYGVLYEVDMRLRPSG
;
A
#
# COMPACT_ATOMS: atom_id res chain seq x y z
N LEU A 1 26.93 27.56 14.35
CA LEU A 1 26.34 26.20 14.44
C LEU A 1 25.97 25.60 13.08
N LYS A 2 24.91 26.04 12.38
CA LYS A 2 24.51 25.42 11.09
C LYS A 2 25.63 25.41 10.05
N SER A 3 26.29 26.56 9.81
CA SER A 3 27.38 26.66 8.83
C SER A 3 28.60 25.82 9.19
N GLU A 4 28.93 25.75 10.49
CA GLU A 4 30.02 24.93 11.02
C GLU A 4 29.73 23.43 10.84
N ALA A 5 28.53 22.98 11.21
CA ALA A 5 28.11 21.61 10.98
C ALA A 5 28.09 21.26 9.49
N ALA A 6 27.56 22.13 8.64
CA ALA A 6 27.56 21.94 7.19
C ALA A 6 28.98 21.80 6.63
N LEU A 7 29.93 22.62 7.08
CA LEU A 7 31.33 22.52 6.66
C LEU A 7 31.95 21.18 7.07
N LEU A 8 31.78 20.77 8.33
CA LEU A 8 32.32 19.49 8.83
C LEU A 8 31.73 18.29 8.09
N ILE A 9 30.41 18.31 7.84
CA ILE A 9 29.71 17.28 7.07
C ILE A 9 30.21 17.27 5.61
N ALA A 10 30.43 18.43 4.99
CA ALA A 10 30.98 18.55 3.65
C ALA A 10 32.40 17.98 3.56
N LEU A 11 33.25 18.21 4.55
CA LEU A 11 34.59 17.64 4.61
C LEU A 11 34.57 16.11 4.74
N CYS A 12 33.63 15.56 5.53
CA CYS A 12 33.46 14.11 5.63
C CYS A 12 32.97 13.49 4.31
N ASP A 13 32.10 14.19 3.58
CA ASP A 13 31.59 13.79 2.27
C ASP A 13 32.70 13.84 1.20
N ILE A 14 33.38 15.00 1.05
CA ILE A 14 34.45 15.21 0.06
C ILE A 14 35.64 14.29 0.34
N GLY A 15 36.01 14.09 1.60
CA GLY A 15 37.10 13.20 1.99
C GLY A 15 36.78 11.71 1.90
N GLY A 16 35.56 11.32 1.53
CA GLY A 16 35.15 9.91 1.47
C GLY A 16 35.11 9.21 2.84
N VAL A 17 35.10 9.97 3.93
CA VAL A 17 35.09 9.44 5.32
C VAL A 17 33.73 8.85 5.64
N TRP A 18 32.65 9.49 5.16
CA TRP A 18 31.28 9.03 5.34
C TRP A 18 30.66 8.60 4.02
N PRO A 19 29.91 7.48 3.98
CA PRO A 19 29.06 7.17 2.85
C PRO A 19 27.98 8.25 2.71
N VAL A 20 27.51 8.49 1.48
CA VAL A 20 26.57 9.57 1.18
C VAL A 20 25.29 9.51 2.04
N MET A 21 24.79 8.31 2.33
CA MET A 21 23.58 8.16 3.17
C MET A 21 23.80 8.57 4.63
N ARG A 22 25.03 8.50 5.14
CA ARG A 22 25.37 9.04 6.48
C ARG A 22 25.46 10.57 6.43
N VAL A 23 25.95 11.14 5.33
CA VAL A 23 25.98 12.59 5.09
C VAL A 23 24.55 13.15 5.10
N THR A 24 23.63 12.52 4.36
CA THR A 24 22.23 12.98 4.31
C THR A 24 21.52 12.86 5.65
N ALA A 25 21.79 11.79 6.41
CA ALA A 25 21.25 11.61 7.76
C ALA A 25 21.73 12.73 8.70
N ALA A 26 23.03 13.04 8.70
CA ALA A 26 23.58 14.11 9.54
C ALA A 26 23.00 15.49 9.18
N LEU A 27 22.79 15.78 7.89
CA LEU A 27 22.11 17.00 7.45
C LEU A 27 20.65 17.04 7.90
N THR A 28 19.95 15.89 7.86
CA THR A 28 18.59 15.78 8.41
C THR A 28 18.57 16.00 9.92
N ASP A 29 19.50 15.42 10.69
CA ASP A 29 19.55 15.57 12.15
C ASP A 29 19.78 17.04 12.54
N LEU A 30 20.66 17.74 11.81
CA LEU A 30 20.87 19.18 11.98
C LEU A 30 19.58 19.98 11.72
N ALA A 31 18.83 19.63 10.67
CA ALA A 31 17.56 20.27 10.36
C ALA A 31 16.49 20.01 11.44
N VAL A 32 16.35 18.75 11.89
CA VAL A 32 15.41 18.37 12.96
C VAL A 32 15.73 19.12 14.24
N ALA A 33 16.99 19.12 14.68
CA ALA A 33 17.42 19.83 15.89
C ALA A 33 17.17 21.35 15.79
N SER A 34 17.35 21.93 14.60
CA SER A 34 17.08 23.34 14.35
C SER A 34 15.58 23.67 14.48
N VAL A 35 14.70 22.84 13.88
CA VAL A 35 13.25 23.00 13.97
C VAL A 35 12.77 22.84 15.42
N GLN A 36 13.24 21.81 16.13
CA GLN A 36 12.90 21.56 17.53
C GLN A 36 13.32 22.73 18.43
N SER A 37 14.56 23.21 18.27
CA SER A 37 15.09 24.32 19.08
C SER A 37 14.32 25.62 18.83
N ALA A 38 14.05 25.95 17.58
CA ALA A 38 13.29 27.14 17.22
C ALA A 38 11.84 27.08 17.71
N LEU A 39 11.20 25.90 17.63
CA LEU A 39 9.85 25.71 18.12
C LEU A 39 9.79 25.83 19.64
N ARG A 40 10.69 25.15 20.36
CA ARG A 40 10.77 25.22 21.82
C ARG A 40 10.95 26.67 22.29
N PHE A 41 11.85 27.42 21.65
CA PHE A 41 12.04 28.84 21.94
C PHE A 41 10.75 29.65 21.82
N LEU A 42 9.96 29.44 20.76
CA LEU A 42 8.68 30.12 20.57
C LEU A 42 7.68 29.73 21.66
N LEU A 43 7.51 28.44 21.93
CA LEU A 43 6.56 27.97 22.95
C LEU A 43 6.92 28.45 24.36
N LEU A 44 8.22 28.51 24.71
CA LEU A 44 8.68 29.12 25.96
C LEU A 44 8.27 30.60 26.07
N GLN A 45 8.35 31.36 24.98
CA GLN A 45 7.88 32.75 24.99
C GLN A 45 6.36 32.85 25.15
N GLU A 46 5.61 31.95 24.54
CA GLU A 46 4.16 31.90 24.67
C GLU A 46 3.73 31.52 26.10
N ALA A 47 4.44 30.58 26.73
CA ALA A 47 4.23 30.22 28.13
C ALA A 47 4.58 31.39 29.07
N ALA A 48 5.69 32.08 28.85
CA ALA A 48 6.08 33.27 29.63
C ALA A 48 5.07 34.43 29.52
N ARG A 49 4.33 34.50 28.41
CA ARG A 49 3.22 35.46 28.19
C ARG A 49 1.88 34.99 28.79
N GLY A 50 1.84 33.82 29.42
CA GLY A 50 0.63 33.25 30.01
C GLY A 50 -0.39 32.73 28.99
N ARG A 51 0.01 32.55 27.72
CA ARG A 51 -0.90 32.07 26.65
C ARG A 51 -0.99 30.55 26.57
N MET A 52 -0.07 29.85 27.23
CA MET A 52 -0.12 28.40 27.42
C MET A 52 0.50 28.03 28.78
N SER A 53 0.05 26.92 29.35
CA SER A 53 0.55 26.33 30.59
C SER A 53 0.99 24.88 30.31
N PRO A 54 2.23 24.67 29.83
CA PRO A 54 2.73 23.33 29.58
C PRO A 54 2.88 22.53 30.89
N PRO A 55 2.68 21.20 30.88
CA PRO A 55 2.88 20.37 32.07
C PRO A 55 4.33 20.37 32.56
N ASN A 56 5.29 20.47 31.62
CA ASN A 56 6.71 20.62 31.90
C ASN A 56 7.24 21.91 31.23
N PRO A 57 7.68 22.92 32.01
CA PRO A 57 8.24 24.15 31.46
C PRO A 57 9.48 23.97 30.60
N ASP A 58 10.29 22.92 30.81
CA ASP A 58 11.52 22.67 30.03
C ASP A 58 11.24 22.01 28.67
N CYS A 59 10.05 21.40 28.52
CA CYS A 59 9.57 20.74 27.31
C CYS A 59 8.15 21.23 26.98
N PRO A 60 7.96 22.52 26.64
CA PRO A 60 6.63 23.09 26.40
C PRO A 60 5.89 22.49 25.19
N GLU A 61 6.60 21.77 24.32
CA GLU A 61 6.02 21.02 23.21
C GLU A 61 5.24 19.76 23.64
N ASP A 62 5.57 19.16 24.79
CA ASP A 62 4.95 17.91 25.26
C ASP A 62 3.50 18.17 25.68
N GLY A 63 2.55 17.47 25.06
CA GLY A 63 1.12 17.66 25.32
C GLY A 63 0.56 18.96 24.73
N SER A 64 1.36 19.74 23.99
CA SER A 64 0.91 21.01 23.39
C SER A 64 -0.15 20.84 22.30
N GLY A 65 -0.29 19.62 21.77
CA GLY A 65 -1.13 19.31 20.61
C GLY A 65 -0.59 19.83 19.27
N LEU A 66 0.50 20.60 19.24
CA LEU A 66 1.12 21.07 18.01
C LEU A 66 1.97 19.98 17.39
N ILE A 67 1.77 19.66 16.11
CA ILE A 67 2.47 18.59 15.39
C ILE A 67 3.19 19.20 14.20
N VAL A 68 4.50 18.99 14.09
CA VAL A 68 5.28 19.40 12.91
C VAL A 68 5.79 18.14 12.20
N LEU A 69 5.24 17.84 11.03
CA LEU A 69 5.69 16.76 10.17
C LEU A 69 6.77 17.25 9.22
N ALA A 70 7.91 16.56 9.22
CA ALA A 70 8.90 16.66 8.15
C ALA A 70 8.47 15.81 6.96
N MET A 71 8.54 16.38 5.77
CA MET A 71 8.13 15.76 4.51
C MET A 71 9.33 15.51 3.60
N GLY A 72 9.10 14.82 2.48
CA GLY A 72 10.09 14.63 1.42
C GLY A 72 11.43 14.10 1.94
N LYS A 73 12.52 14.77 1.53
CA LYS A 73 13.90 14.42 1.90
C LYS A 73 14.16 14.45 3.41
N MET A 74 13.64 15.46 4.12
CA MET A 74 13.83 15.57 5.57
C MET A 74 13.09 14.47 6.33
N GLY A 75 11.88 14.13 5.89
CA GLY A 75 11.10 13.04 6.46
C GLY A 75 11.72 11.65 6.21
N ALA A 76 12.44 11.50 5.09
CA ALA A 76 13.14 10.28 4.71
C ALA A 76 14.52 10.08 5.38
N GLY A 77 15.12 11.11 6.00
CA GLY A 77 16.53 11.06 6.42
C GLY A 77 17.54 11.32 5.28
N GLU A 78 17.07 11.94 4.21
CA GLU A 78 17.75 12.04 2.92
C GLU A 78 17.93 13.51 2.51
N LEU A 79 18.27 14.42 3.44
CA LEU A 79 18.45 15.86 3.15
C LEU A 79 19.78 16.18 2.44
N ASN A 80 19.83 17.21 1.59
CA ASN A 80 21.06 17.71 0.95
C ASN A 80 21.56 19.02 1.57
N PHE A 81 22.75 19.47 1.16
CA PHE A 81 23.40 20.70 1.64
C PHE A 81 22.57 21.96 1.41
N SER A 82 21.99 22.10 0.22
CA SER A 82 21.13 23.23 -0.16
C SER A 82 19.74 22.71 -0.51
N SER A 83 18.95 22.40 0.51
CA SER A 83 17.55 21.99 0.38
C SER A 83 16.65 22.86 1.25
N ASP A 84 15.45 23.13 0.74
CA ASP A 84 14.35 23.58 1.59
C ASP A 84 13.94 22.44 2.54
N ILE A 85 13.41 22.79 3.70
CA ILE A 85 12.75 21.84 4.59
C ILE A 85 11.25 21.92 4.39
N ASP A 86 10.69 20.83 3.87
CA ASP A 86 9.25 20.70 3.65
C ASP A 86 8.57 20.31 4.95
N LEU A 87 7.73 21.19 5.50
CA LEU A 87 7.01 20.97 6.75
C LEU A 87 5.49 21.04 6.54
N ILE A 88 4.75 20.19 7.24
CA ILE A 88 3.30 20.35 7.43
C ILE A 88 3.04 20.49 8.92
N VAL A 89 2.24 21.49 9.30
CA VAL A 89 1.89 21.72 10.70
C VAL A 89 0.43 21.41 10.94
N PHE A 90 0.19 20.49 11.87
CA PHE A 90 -1.13 20.16 12.38
C PHE A 90 -1.26 20.55 13.84
N PHE A 91 -2.49 20.64 14.34
CA PHE A 91 -2.71 20.78 15.78
C PHE A 91 -3.98 20.08 16.25
N ASP A 92 -3.95 19.61 17.49
CA ASP A 92 -5.14 19.16 18.20
C ASP A 92 -5.84 20.36 18.86
N ALA A 93 -7.09 20.62 18.45
CA ALA A 93 -7.89 21.70 19.04
C ALA A 93 -8.35 21.39 20.48
N GLY A 94 -8.33 20.11 20.89
CA GLY A 94 -8.64 19.66 22.25
C GLY A 94 -7.45 19.73 23.21
N ALA A 95 -6.29 20.22 22.77
CA ALA A 95 -5.09 20.29 23.59
C ALA A 95 -5.28 21.18 24.83
N SER A 96 -5.05 20.60 26.01
CA SER A 96 -5.36 21.20 27.31
C SER A 96 -4.36 22.26 27.79
N THR A 97 -3.30 22.51 27.04
CA THR A 97 -2.22 23.42 27.46
C THR A 97 -2.46 24.87 27.13
N LEU A 98 -3.38 25.20 26.22
CA LEU A 98 -3.68 26.60 25.90
C LEU A 98 -4.50 27.25 27.02
N ALA A 99 -4.30 28.55 27.23
CA ALA A 99 -5.15 29.29 28.16
C ALA A 99 -6.62 29.32 27.65
N PRO A 100 -7.62 29.35 28.54
CA PRO A 100 -9.03 29.20 28.16
C PRO A 100 -9.59 30.26 27.18
N ASP A 101 -8.96 31.42 27.10
CA ASP A 101 -9.31 32.54 26.24
C ASP A 101 -8.56 32.56 24.90
N ILE A 102 -7.66 31.59 24.67
CA ILE A 102 -6.84 31.51 23.46
C ILE A 102 -7.46 30.54 22.47
N GLU A 103 -7.90 31.09 21.33
CA GLU A 103 -8.34 30.29 20.18
C GLU A 103 -7.17 29.50 19.57
N PRO A 104 -7.27 28.15 19.43
CA PRO A 104 -6.17 27.30 18.97
C PRO A 104 -5.65 27.65 17.57
N GLN A 105 -6.55 27.82 16.61
CA GLN A 105 -6.20 28.01 15.19
C GLN A 105 -5.36 29.29 14.95
N PRO A 106 -5.76 30.49 15.43
CA PRO A 106 -4.92 31.68 15.34
C PRO A 106 -3.59 31.59 16.11
N PHE A 107 -3.59 30.87 17.25
CA PHE A 107 -2.39 30.67 18.05
C PHE A 107 -1.35 29.84 17.29
N PHE A 108 -1.70 28.65 16.82
CA PHE A 108 -0.76 27.76 16.13
C PHE A 108 -0.33 28.28 14.77
N VAL A 109 -1.17 29.04 14.06
CA VAL A 109 -0.76 29.77 12.85
C VAL A 109 0.36 30.76 13.16
N ARG A 110 0.24 31.51 14.25
CA ARG A 110 1.25 32.51 14.66
C ARG A 110 2.56 31.85 15.06
N VAL A 111 2.50 30.76 15.82
CA VAL A 111 3.68 29.96 16.19
C VAL A 111 4.37 29.42 14.93
N THR A 112 3.61 28.87 13.99
CA THR A 112 4.13 28.33 12.71
C THR A 112 4.80 29.40 11.85
N GLN A 113 4.19 30.58 11.73
CA GLN A 113 4.78 31.72 11.03
C GLN A 113 6.04 32.23 11.75
N GLY A 114 6.05 32.22 13.08
CA GLY A 114 7.23 32.53 13.89
C GLY A 114 8.37 31.55 13.64
N LEU A 115 8.07 30.25 13.61
CA LEU A 115 9.03 29.18 13.34
C LEU A 115 9.66 29.35 11.97
N SER A 116 8.82 29.51 10.95
CA SER A 116 9.25 29.78 9.58
C SER A 116 10.12 31.03 9.50
N ARG A 117 9.75 32.12 10.19
CA ARG A 117 10.56 33.35 10.22
C ARG A 117 11.94 33.13 10.85
N ILE A 118 12.02 32.48 12.02
CA ILE A 118 13.30 32.23 12.72
C ILE A 118 14.25 31.42 11.85
N LEU A 119 13.75 30.42 11.14
CA LEU A 119 14.58 29.54 10.31
C LEU A 119 15.04 30.20 9.00
N GLN A 120 14.16 31.00 8.37
CA GLN A 120 14.40 31.56 7.03
C GLN A 120 15.05 32.95 7.02
N GLN A 121 14.90 33.73 8.09
CA GLN A 121 15.37 35.11 8.14
C GLN A 121 16.90 35.16 7.97
N ARG A 122 17.36 35.92 6.98
CA ARG A 122 18.79 36.19 6.77
C ARG A 122 19.28 37.24 7.78
N SER A 123 20.31 36.89 8.53
CA SER A 123 21.08 37.80 9.38
C SER A 123 22.50 37.99 8.82
N GLY A 124 23.38 38.66 9.56
CA GLY A 124 24.82 38.72 9.21
C GLY A 124 25.50 37.35 9.17
N ASP A 125 24.92 36.34 9.84
CA ASP A 125 25.41 34.95 9.87
C ASP A 125 24.73 34.05 8.82
N GLY A 126 23.95 34.63 7.90
CA GLY A 126 23.18 33.90 6.90
C GLY A 126 21.80 33.48 7.40
N TYR A 127 21.32 32.30 6.97
CA TYR A 127 20.02 31.74 7.36
C TYR A 127 20.19 30.27 7.79
N VAL A 128 19.22 29.73 8.53
CA VAL A 128 19.28 28.35 9.01
C VAL A 128 18.80 27.39 7.93
N PHE A 129 17.50 27.44 7.60
CA PHE A 129 16.87 26.66 6.54
C PHE A 129 15.75 27.46 5.88
N ARG A 130 15.61 27.31 4.57
CA ARG A 130 14.41 27.73 3.85
C ARG A 130 13.28 26.75 4.18
N VAL A 131 12.08 27.26 4.47
CA VAL A 131 10.94 26.46 4.94
C VAL A 131 9.85 26.50 3.90
N ASP A 132 9.46 25.33 3.40
CA ASP A 132 8.34 25.17 2.50
C ASP A 132 7.14 24.55 3.23
N LEU A 133 5.99 25.24 3.16
CA LEU A 133 4.73 24.81 3.78
C LEU A 133 3.67 24.44 2.74
N ARG A 134 4.05 24.29 1.47
CA ARG A 134 3.11 24.09 0.34
C ARG A 134 2.59 22.66 0.21
N LEU A 135 3.21 21.68 0.86
CA LEU A 135 2.73 20.29 0.84
C LEU A 135 1.52 20.04 1.77
N ARG A 136 1.08 21.06 2.53
CA ARG A 136 -0.11 20.97 3.38
C ARG A 136 -1.39 20.81 2.53
N PRO A 137 -2.46 20.20 3.08
CA PRO A 137 -3.79 20.13 2.45
C PRO A 137 -4.23 21.45 1.82
N ASP A 138 -4.61 21.42 0.53
CA ASP A 138 -5.04 22.59 -0.25
C ASP A 138 -4.38 23.94 0.18
N PRO A 139 -3.10 24.15 -0.16
CA PRO A 139 -2.32 25.27 0.37
C PRO A 139 -2.83 26.65 -0.11
N ALA A 140 -3.75 26.69 -1.08
CA ALA A 140 -4.38 27.92 -1.53
C ALA A 140 -5.51 28.38 -0.59
N SER A 141 -6.21 27.44 0.05
CA SER A 141 -7.39 27.74 0.88
C SER A 141 -7.17 27.49 2.37
N THR A 142 -6.14 26.74 2.76
CA THR A 142 -5.90 26.37 4.15
C THR A 142 -4.84 27.24 4.86
N PRO A 143 -5.02 27.48 6.17
CA PRO A 143 -4.00 28.11 6.99
C PRO A 143 -2.72 27.25 7.06
N VAL A 144 -1.60 27.89 7.42
CA VAL A 144 -0.29 27.21 7.54
C VAL A 144 -0.19 26.19 8.68
N ALA A 145 -1.15 26.22 9.62
CA ALA A 145 -1.34 25.20 10.64
C ALA A 145 -2.80 24.74 10.56
N ILE A 146 -3.08 23.44 10.54
CA ILE A 146 -4.42 22.90 10.25
C ILE A 146 -4.86 22.00 11.41
N SER A 147 -6.12 22.09 11.83
CA SER A 147 -6.61 21.18 12.87
C SER A 147 -6.59 19.72 12.39
N ILE A 148 -6.35 18.76 13.28
CA ILE A 148 -6.39 17.32 12.95
C ILE A 148 -7.73 16.95 12.29
N ALA A 149 -8.85 17.41 12.86
CA ALA A 149 -10.18 17.14 12.31
C ALA A 149 -10.35 17.65 10.87
N SER A 150 -9.89 18.86 10.57
CA SER A 150 -9.93 19.42 9.21
C SER A 150 -9.03 18.64 8.25
N ALA A 151 -7.84 18.23 8.69
CA ALA A 151 -6.91 17.45 7.88
C ALA A 151 -7.48 16.08 7.52
N LEU A 152 -8.05 15.36 8.49
CA LEU A 152 -8.68 14.06 8.28
C LEU A 152 -9.86 14.17 7.31
N HIS A 153 -10.72 15.18 7.49
CA HIS A 153 -11.84 15.44 6.59
C HIS A 153 -11.38 15.71 5.15
N TYR A 154 -10.31 16.48 4.98
CA TYR A 154 -9.72 16.75 3.68
C TYR A 154 -9.20 15.48 3.02
N TYR A 155 -8.34 14.72 3.72
CA TYR A 155 -7.72 13.53 3.14
C TYR A 155 -8.72 12.41 2.84
N GLU A 156 -9.81 12.32 3.61
CA GLU A 156 -10.91 11.38 3.34
C GLU A 156 -11.68 11.72 2.06
N ARG A 157 -11.91 13.01 1.78
CA ARG A 157 -12.82 13.46 0.71
C ARG A 157 -12.12 13.90 -0.58
N GLU A 158 -11.02 14.61 -0.45
CA GLU A 158 -10.37 15.36 -1.53
C GLU A 158 -8.91 14.94 -1.76
N GLY A 159 -8.35 14.13 -0.85
CA GLY A 159 -6.94 13.78 -0.86
C GLY A 159 -6.49 13.09 -2.15
N ARG A 160 -5.56 13.75 -2.84
CA ARG A 160 -5.05 13.40 -4.17
C ARG A 160 -3.98 12.32 -4.10
N THR A 161 -3.66 11.73 -5.24
CA THR A 161 -2.64 10.67 -5.31
C THR A 161 -1.27 11.12 -4.84
N TRP A 162 -0.80 12.24 -5.38
CA TRP A 162 0.57 12.68 -5.15
C TRP A 162 0.79 13.02 -3.68
N GLU A 163 -0.29 13.40 -2.96
CA GLU A 163 -0.28 13.60 -1.52
C GLU A 163 -0.05 12.29 -0.77
N ARG A 164 -0.57 11.15 -1.26
CA ARG A 164 -0.29 9.83 -0.69
C ARG A 164 1.20 9.50 -0.83
N ALA A 165 1.75 9.68 -2.03
CA ALA A 165 3.18 9.46 -2.27
C ALA A 165 4.06 10.38 -1.40
N ALA A 166 3.67 11.64 -1.23
CA ALA A 166 4.35 12.58 -0.33
C ALA A 166 4.29 12.11 1.14
N MET A 167 3.13 11.62 1.58
CA MET A 167 2.90 11.14 2.95
C MET A 167 3.66 9.85 3.29
N ILE A 168 4.15 9.08 2.31
CA ILE A 168 5.09 7.96 2.56
C ILE A 168 6.29 8.43 3.37
N LYS A 169 6.80 9.62 3.05
CA LYS A 169 8.00 10.17 3.69
C LYS A 169 7.68 10.95 4.96
N ALA A 170 6.42 11.11 5.35
CA ALA A 170 6.04 11.94 6.50
C ALA A 170 6.57 11.37 7.83
N ARG A 171 7.18 12.22 8.66
CA ARG A 171 7.68 11.87 10.00
C ARG A 171 7.47 13.04 10.98
N PRO A 172 6.98 12.82 12.20
CA PRO A 172 6.93 13.87 13.21
C PRO A 172 8.36 14.27 13.57
N CYS A 173 8.68 15.56 13.48
CA CYS A 173 10.03 16.06 13.72
C CYS A 173 10.11 17.05 14.88
N ALA A 174 9.03 17.75 15.19
CA ALA A 174 8.95 18.68 16.32
C ALA A 174 7.49 18.83 16.80
N GLY A 175 7.31 19.43 17.97
CA GLY A 175 6.02 19.55 18.63
C GLY A 175 5.73 18.32 19.50
N ASP A 176 4.45 18.02 19.72
CA ASP A 176 3.98 16.81 20.38
C ASP A 176 4.19 15.60 19.46
N LEU A 177 5.30 14.89 19.70
CA LEU A 177 5.67 13.72 18.91
C LEU A 177 4.66 12.57 19.07
N ARG A 178 4.04 12.42 20.24
CA ARG A 178 3.05 11.34 20.48
C ARG A 178 1.79 11.59 19.68
N ALA A 179 1.30 12.83 19.68
CA ALA A 179 0.16 13.23 18.86
C ALA A 179 0.50 13.10 17.36
N GLY A 180 1.74 13.41 16.96
CA GLY A 180 2.21 13.23 15.59
C GLY A 180 2.20 11.78 15.11
N GLU A 181 2.68 10.83 15.92
CA GLU A 181 2.63 9.41 15.59
C GLU A 181 1.19 8.88 15.53
N ALA A 182 0.32 9.34 16.44
CA ALA A 182 -1.11 9.01 16.41
C ALA A 182 -1.79 9.50 15.12
N LEU A 183 -1.50 10.73 14.69
CA LEU A 183 -2.02 11.29 13.44
C LEU A 183 -1.54 10.49 12.21
N ILE A 184 -0.27 10.10 12.16
CA ILE A 184 0.24 9.26 11.05
C ILE A 184 -0.46 7.90 11.02
N ALA A 185 -0.70 7.29 12.19
CA ALA A 185 -1.46 6.04 12.27
C ALA A 185 -2.91 6.21 11.79
N GLU A 186 -3.53 7.37 12.07
CA GLU A 186 -4.88 7.69 11.63
C GLU A 186 -4.96 7.99 10.11
N LEU A 187 -3.91 8.59 9.54
CA LEU A 187 -3.77 8.80 8.09
C LEU A 187 -3.32 7.54 7.34
N ALA A 188 -2.95 6.46 8.03
CA ALA A 188 -2.49 5.23 7.40
C ALA A 188 -3.49 4.65 6.38
N PRO A 189 -4.83 4.63 6.60
CA PRO A 189 -5.79 4.16 5.59
C PRO A 189 -5.85 5.04 4.34
N PHE A 190 -5.52 6.34 4.47
CA PHE A 190 -5.38 7.24 3.33
C PHE A 190 -4.11 6.89 2.53
N VAL A 191 -2.95 6.74 3.16
CA VAL A 191 -1.72 6.44 2.42
C VAL A 191 -1.70 5.01 1.89
N TRP A 192 -2.05 4.05 2.75
CA TRP A 192 -1.90 2.61 2.56
C TRP A 192 -3.25 1.96 2.33
N ARG A 193 -3.80 2.14 1.13
CA ARG A 193 -5.10 1.57 0.78
C ARG A 193 -5.06 0.05 0.90
N LYS A 194 -6.01 -0.52 1.65
CA LYS A 194 -6.15 -1.98 1.82
C LYS A 194 -6.46 -2.70 0.50
N HIS A 195 -7.03 -1.97 -0.45
CA HIS A 195 -7.41 -2.45 -1.77
C HIS A 195 -6.84 -1.53 -2.84
N LEU A 196 -6.25 -2.14 -3.87
CA LEU A 196 -5.92 -1.47 -5.12
C LEU A 196 -7.23 -1.25 -5.89
N ASP A 197 -7.82 -0.08 -5.74
CA ASP A 197 -9.02 0.35 -6.45
C ASP A 197 -8.68 1.11 -7.74
N PHE A 198 -9.70 1.37 -8.58
CA PHE A 198 -9.54 2.12 -9.84
C PHE A 198 -8.90 3.50 -9.60
N ALA A 199 -9.23 4.13 -8.46
CA ALA A 199 -8.60 5.37 -8.06
C ALA A 199 -7.10 5.18 -7.89
N ALA A 200 -6.60 4.12 -7.22
CA ALA A 200 -5.17 3.89 -6.93
C ALA A 200 -4.31 3.63 -8.17
N LEU A 201 -4.91 3.12 -9.24
CA LEU A 201 -4.23 2.90 -10.52
C LEU A 201 -4.30 4.12 -11.43
N ALA A 202 -5.46 4.80 -11.52
CA ALA A 202 -5.56 6.10 -12.17
C ALA A 202 -4.58 7.10 -11.54
N ASP A 203 -4.45 7.04 -10.23
CA ASP A 203 -3.47 7.69 -9.39
C ASP A 203 -2.01 7.44 -9.83
N VAL A 204 -1.60 6.17 -9.98
CA VAL A 204 -0.24 5.81 -10.47
C VAL A 204 -0.02 6.30 -11.92
N HIS A 205 -1.05 6.21 -12.77
CA HIS A 205 -1.01 6.71 -14.15
C HIS A 205 -1.03 8.24 -14.24
N ASP A 206 -1.74 8.93 -13.37
CA ASP A 206 -1.79 10.39 -13.26
C ASP A 206 -0.48 10.92 -12.72
N MET A 207 0.12 10.22 -11.76
CA MET A 207 1.48 10.48 -11.32
C MET A 207 2.49 10.31 -12.47
N LYS A 208 2.39 9.24 -13.28
CA LYS A 208 3.20 9.05 -14.50
C LYS A 208 3.00 10.22 -15.49
N ARG A 209 1.75 10.59 -15.77
CA ARG A 209 1.37 11.64 -16.73
C ARG A 209 1.85 13.01 -16.29
N GLN A 210 1.61 13.39 -15.02
CA GLN A 210 2.08 14.65 -14.46
C GLN A 210 3.61 14.76 -14.50
N MET A 211 4.32 13.67 -14.23
CA MET A 211 5.78 13.65 -14.35
C MET A 211 6.28 13.79 -15.78
N GLN A 212 5.56 13.24 -16.77
CA GLN A 212 5.89 13.44 -18.19
C GLN A 212 5.67 14.89 -18.65
N THR A 213 4.64 15.57 -18.13
CA THR A 213 4.31 16.96 -18.49
C THR A 213 5.28 17.99 -17.87
N PHE A 214 5.93 17.69 -16.74
CA PHE A 214 6.93 18.55 -16.09
C PHE A 214 8.37 18.42 -16.67
N ARG A 215 8.56 17.71 -17.79
CA ARG A 215 9.88 17.44 -18.37
C ARG A 215 10.47 18.67 -19.07
N GLY A 216 11.50 19.26 -18.46
CA GLY A 216 12.33 20.30 -19.08
C GLY A 216 13.37 19.79 -20.08
N GLN A 217 13.69 18.49 -20.11
CA GLN A 217 14.67 17.90 -21.05
C GLN A 217 14.25 16.45 -21.38
N SER A 218 14.06 16.17 -22.68
CA SER A 218 13.56 14.87 -23.17
C SER A 218 14.66 13.82 -23.41
N GLU A 219 15.93 14.22 -23.42
CA GLU A 219 17.06 13.34 -23.70
C GLU A 219 18.05 13.27 -22.53
N ILE A 220 18.63 12.08 -22.35
CA ILE A 220 19.73 11.87 -21.41
C ILE A 220 20.95 12.55 -22.03
N ALA A 221 21.56 13.46 -21.28
CA ALA A 221 22.71 14.25 -21.69
C ALA A 221 23.67 14.41 -20.51
N VAL A 222 24.84 15.01 -20.75
CA VAL A 222 25.77 15.39 -19.68
C VAL A 222 25.61 16.87 -19.40
N GLU A 223 25.91 17.72 -20.38
CA GLU A 223 25.75 19.18 -20.29
C GLU A 223 24.30 19.54 -20.01
N GLY A 224 24.10 20.43 -19.03
CA GLY A 224 22.77 20.92 -18.67
C GLY A 224 21.84 19.89 -18.04
N HIS A 225 22.26 18.62 -17.91
CA HIS A 225 21.37 17.56 -17.46
C HIS A 225 20.99 17.72 -16.00
N ASN A 226 19.68 17.69 -15.73
CA ASN A 226 19.16 17.78 -14.38
C ASN A 226 19.15 16.42 -13.69
N VAL A 227 20.09 16.16 -12.78
CA VAL A 227 20.24 14.85 -12.14
C VAL A 227 19.09 14.47 -11.21
N LYS A 228 18.21 15.41 -10.86
CA LYS A 228 17.03 15.16 -10.02
C LYS A 228 15.78 14.85 -10.84
N ILE A 229 15.41 15.73 -11.77
CA ILE A 229 14.15 15.64 -12.53
C ILE A 229 14.32 15.22 -14.00
N GLY A 230 15.56 15.12 -14.48
CA GLY A 230 15.88 14.58 -15.80
C GLY A 230 15.62 13.07 -15.88
N ARG A 231 15.55 12.55 -17.11
CA ARG A 231 15.39 11.11 -17.36
C ARG A 231 16.55 10.33 -16.75
N GLY A 232 16.24 9.24 -16.04
CA GLY A 232 17.23 8.47 -15.28
C GLY A 232 17.64 9.10 -13.95
N GLY A 233 17.05 10.24 -13.58
CA GLY A 233 17.45 11.00 -12.39
C GLY A 233 16.94 10.42 -11.06
N ILE A 234 17.35 11.06 -9.97
CA ILE A 234 17.02 10.68 -8.58
C ILE A 234 15.52 10.48 -8.38
N ARG A 235 14.69 11.38 -8.95
CA ARG A 235 13.24 11.33 -8.76
C ARG A 235 12.60 10.11 -9.41
N GLU A 236 13.15 9.58 -10.50
CA GLU A 236 12.65 8.33 -11.10
C GLU A 236 12.92 7.13 -10.19
N ILE A 237 14.04 7.11 -9.45
CA ILE A 237 14.33 6.08 -8.45
C ILE A 237 13.39 6.17 -7.25
N GLU A 238 13.20 7.38 -6.71
CA GLU A 238 12.28 7.63 -5.59
C GLU A 238 10.86 7.19 -5.96
N PHE A 239 10.44 7.54 -7.17
CA PHE A 239 9.14 7.18 -7.69
C PHE A 239 9.00 5.67 -7.90
N PHE A 240 10.00 5.02 -8.49
CA PHE A 240 10.01 3.57 -8.68
C PHE A 240 9.76 2.84 -7.35
N ALA A 241 10.45 3.24 -6.28
CA ALA A 241 10.21 2.67 -4.94
C ALA A 241 8.81 3.04 -4.42
N GLN A 242 8.43 4.31 -4.44
CA GLN A 242 7.16 4.80 -3.88
C GLN A 242 5.93 4.20 -4.57
N THR A 243 5.95 4.02 -5.89
CA THR A 243 4.86 3.37 -6.63
C THR A 243 4.65 1.95 -6.13
N GLN A 244 5.73 1.17 -5.99
CA GLN A 244 5.64 -0.20 -5.47
C GLN A 244 5.17 -0.20 -3.99
N GLN A 245 5.60 0.77 -3.18
CA GLN A 245 5.13 0.93 -1.81
C GLN A 245 3.63 1.27 -1.73
N LEU A 246 3.11 2.14 -2.61
CA LEU A 246 1.68 2.44 -2.66
C LEU A 246 0.86 1.22 -3.10
N ILE A 247 1.39 0.42 -4.01
CA ILE A 247 0.76 -0.81 -4.50
C ILE A 247 0.71 -1.87 -3.38
N ALA A 248 1.84 -2.12 -2.73
CA ALA A 248 2.00 -3.27 -1.83
C ALA A 248 1.80 -2.92 -0.34
N GLY A 249 2.11 -1.69 0.06
CA GLY A 249 2.17 -1.25 1.46
C GLY A 249 0.85 -1.38 2.22
N GLY A 250 -0.29 -1.38 1.53
CA GLY A 250 -1.59 -1.68 2.14
C GLY A 250 -1.65 -3.04 2.83
N ARG A 251 -1.06 -4.06 2.20
CA ARG A 251 -1.03 -5.47 2.67
C ARG A 251 0.26 -5.87 3.37
N HIS A 252 1.33 -5.16 3.06
CA HIS A 252 2.69 -5.41 3.53
C HIS A 252 3.18 -4.20 4.36
N PRO A 253 2.79 -4.10 5.66
CA PRO A 253 3.21 -3.00 6.51
C PRO A 253 4.73 -2.82 6.61
N GLU A 254 5.49 -3.89 6.44
CA GLU A 254 6.95 -3.87 6.37
C GLU A 254 7.47 -2.98 5.24
N LEU A 255 6.74 -2.82 4.13
CA LEU A 255 7.13 -1.96 3.01
C LEU A 255 6.88 -0.47 3.27
N ARG A 256 6.28 -0.09 4.40
CA ARG A 256 5.93 1.32 4.72
C ARG A 256 7.11 2.13 5.26
N VAL A 257 8.33 1.72 4.94
CA VAL A 257 9.56 2.44 5.33
C VAL A 257 9.69 3.76 4.56
N ARG A 258 10.38 4.73 5.17
CA ARG A 258 10.55 6.07 4.58
C ARG A 258 11.81 6.15 3.70
N PRO A 259 12.99 5.66 4.10
CA PRO A 259 14.21 5.81 3.28
C PRO A 259 14.10 5.03 1.96
N THR A 260 14.55 5.63 0.87
CA THR A 260 14.40 5.09 -0.50
C THR A 260 15.16 3.79 -0.66
N LEU A 261 16.42 3.73 -0.21
CA LEU A 261 17.25 2.53 -0.32
C LEU A 261 16.73 1.38 0.56
N GLN A 262 16.19 1.72 1.74
CA GLN A 262 15.56 0.71 2.60
C GLN A 262 14.29 0.14 1.94
N ALA A 263 13.50 0.98 1.27
CA ALA A 263 12.34 0.53 0.50
C ALA A 263 12.75 -0.41 -0.63
N LEU A 264 13.78 -0.08 -1.42
CA LEU A 264 14.30 -0.95 -2.49
C LEU A 264 14.74 -2.31 -1.95
N SER A 265 15.48 -2.32 -0.84
CA SER A 265 15.94 -3.57 -0.20
C SER A 265 14.78 -4.46 0.24
N LEU A 266 13.76 -3.89 0.89
CA LEU A 266 12.58 -4.64 1.33
C LEU A 266 11.72 -5.12 0.16
N LEU A 267 11.58 -4.30 -0.89
CA LEU A 267 10.90 -4.70 -2.12
C LEU A 267 11.60 -5.90 -2.77
N ALA A 268 12.93 -5.93 -2.79
CA ALA A 268 13.70 -7.05 -3.32
C ALA A 268 13.56 -8.32 -2.46
N SER A 269 13.70 -8.20 -1.13
CA SER A 269 13.53 -9.35 -0.23
C SER A 269 12.13 -9.96 -0.25
N SER A 270 11.13 -9.14 -0.63
CA SER A 270 9.74 -9.56 -0.77
C SER A 270 9.35 -9.89 -2.22
N ASN A 271 10.32 -10.04 -3.14
CA ASN A 271 10.15 -10.41 -4.55
C ASN A 271 9.26 -9.45 -5.39
N TRP A 272 9.13 -8.18 -4.99
CA TRP A 272 8.46 -7.15 -5.79
C TRP A 272 9.35 -6.59 -6.90
N ILE A 273 10.67 -6.67 -6.69
CA ILE A 273 11.70 -6.32 -7.67
C ILE A 273 12.81 -7.38 -7.61
N THR A 274 13.64 -7.46 -8.65
CA THR A 274 14.82 -8.34 -8.60
C THR A 274 15.90 -7.75 -7.70
N PHE A 275 16.74 -8.60 -7.11
CA PHE A 275 17.95 -8.16 -6.41
C PHE A 275 18.86 -7.33 -7.33
N GLU A 276 18.96 -7.71 -8.61
CA GLU A 276 19.69 -6.93 -9.62
C GLU A 276 19.16 -5.49 -9.74
N ALA A 277 17.84 -5.30 -9.81
CA ALA A 277 17.24 -3.96 -9.86
C ALA A 277 17.54 -3.17 -8.58
N CYS A 278 17.47 -3.82 -7.41
CA CYS A 278 17.82 -3.20 -6.14
C CYS A 278 19.28 -2.71 -6.12
N ASP A 279 20.23 -3.56 -6.49
CA ASP A 279 21.66 -3.23 -6.47
C ASP A 279 21.97 -2.11 -7.47
N GLN A 280 21.44 -2.20 -8.69
CA GLN A 280 21.66 -1.22 -9.75
C GLN A 280 21.05 0.15 -9.41
N LEU A 281 19.82 0.18 -8.89
CA LEU A 281 19.16 1.43 -8.46
C LEU A 281 19.80 2.02 -7.22
N THR A 282 20.30 1.19 -6.29
CA THR A 282 21.03 1.65 -5.10
C THR A 282 22.31 2.37 -5.51
N ALA A 283 23.13 1.73 -6.36
CA ALA A 283 24.37 2.33 -6.85
C ALA A 283 24.11 3.65 -7.61
N ALA A 284 23.07 3.68 -8.45
CA ALA A 284 22.68 4.90 -9.16
C ALA A 284 22.20 6.02 -8.21
N TYR A 285 21.40 5.68 -7.20
CA TYR A 285 20.91 6.66 -6.22
C TYR A 285 22.08 7.28 -5.45
N GLU A 286 22.99 6.46 -4.90
CA GLU A 286 24.15 6.94 -4.17
C GLU A 286 25.09 7.80 -5.03
N PHE A 287 25.30 7.41 -6.30
CA PHE A 287 26.07 8.20 -7.25
C PHE A 287 25.42 9.55 -7.53
N LEU A 288 24.15 9.57 -7.94
CA LEU A 288 23.44 10.80 -8.31
C LEU A 288 23.27 11.75 -7.11
N ARG A 289 23.12 11.22 -5.89
CA ARG A 289 23.09 12.04 -4.65
C ARG A 289 24.42 12.73 -4.39
N ARG A 290 25.55 12.05 -4.61
CA ARG A 290 26.86 12.72 -4.55
C ARG A 290 26.99 13.79 -5.62
N VAL A 291 26.48 13.55 -6.83
CA VAL A 291 26.51 14.55 -7.91
C VAL A 291 25.71 15.78 -7.52
N GLU A 292 24.49 15.58 -7.02
CA GLU A 292 23.62 16.64 -6.49
C GLU A 292 24.31 17.42 -5.35
N HIS A 293 24.99 16.76 -4.41
CA HIS A 293 25.73 17.43 -3.34
C HIS A 293 26.86 18.31 -3.87
N ARG A 294 27.69 17.79 -4.79
CA ARG A 294 28.83 18.54 -5.33
C ARG A 294 28.38 19.74 -6.16
N LEU A 295 27.27 19.62 -6.90
CA LEU A 295 26.67 20.74 -7.63
C LEU A 295 26.25 21.86 -6.66
N GLN A 296 25.59 21.50 -5.56
CA GLN A 296 25.16 22.46 -4.55
C GLN A 296 26.33 23.11 -3.80
N MET A 297 27.41 22.36 -3.54
CA MET A 297 28.62 22.91 -2.92
C MET A 297 29.33 23.92 -3.82
N MET A 298 29.41 23.66 -5.12
CA MET A 298 30.06 24.57 -6.06
C MET A 298 29.28 25.86 -6.27
N ALA A 299 27.96 25.78 -6.34
CA ALA A 299 27.10 26.93 -6.60
C ALA A 299 26.69 27.68 -5.33
N ASP A 300 26.81 27.06 -4.14
CA ASP A 300 26.18 27.50 -2.88
C ASP A 300 24.66 27.76 -3.04
N GLU A 301 24.03 27.00 -3.93
CA GLU A 301 22.64 27.19 -4.36
C GLU A 301 21.93 25.84 -4.50
N GLN A 302 20.60 25.86 -4.56
CA GLN A 302 19.77 24.67 -4.81
C GLN A 302 19.74 24.37 -6.30
N THR A 303 20.91 24.08 -6.87
CA THR A 303 21.02 23.62 -8.24
C THR A 303 20.97 22.08 -8.30
N HIS A 304 20.42 21.59 -9.41
CA HIS A 304 20.33 20.18 -9.75
C HIS A 304 20.83 19.90 -11.17
N ALA A 305 21.18 20.94 -11.92
CA ALA A 305 21.63 20.84 -13.30
C ALA A 305 23.15 20.88 -13.35
N LEU A 306 23.73 19.99 -14.16
CA LEU A 306 25.12 20.12 -14.57
C LEU A 306 25.30 21.42 -15.38
N PRO A 307 26.50 22.01 -15.38
CA PRO A 307 26.79 23.14 -16.24
C PRO A 307 26.52 22.84 -17.72
N ASP A 308 26.12 23.84 -18.49
CA ASP A 308 25.90 23.71 -19.93
C ASP A 308 27.20 23.70 -20.73
N ASP A 309 28.30 24.22 -20.17
CA ASP A 309 29.60 24.30 -20.83
C ASP A 309 30.53 23.14 -20.44
N GLY A 310 31.17 22.54 -21.44
CA GLY A 310 32.03 21.38 -21.24
C GLY A 310 33.24 21.63 -20.34
N GLU A 311 33.77 22.86 -20.29
CA GLU A 311 34.89 23.21 -19.40
C GLU A 311 34.47 23.27 -17.93
N ALA A 312 33.26 23.75 -17.63
CA ALA A 312 32.71 23.73 -16.28
C ALA A 312 32.34 22.30 -15.86
N VAL A 313 31.86 21.46 -16.77
CA VAL A 313 31.68 20.04 -16.51
C VAL A 313 33.03 19.36 -16.22
N GLU A 314 34.10 19.71 -16.93
CA GLU A 314 35.47 19.22 -16.63
C GLU A 314 35.90 19.63 -15.22
N ARG A 315 35.74 20.91 -14.83
CA ARG A 315 36.04 21.37 -13.47
C ARG A 315 35.21 20.66 -12.41
N PHE A 316 33.92 20.45 -12.69
CA PHE A 316 33.02 19.70 -11.83
C PHE A 316 33.48 18.24 -11.66
N ALA A 317 33.84 17.58 -12.76
CA ALA A 317 34.32 16.19 -12.75
C ALA A 317 35.59 16.06 -11.89
N CYS A 318 36.55 16.99 -12.05
CA CYS A 318 37.75 17.04 -11.22
C CYS A 318 37.43 17.25 -9.73
N PHE A 319 36.50 18.16 -9.39
CA PHE A 319 36.06 18.36 -8.01
C PHE A 319 35.33 17.13 -7.43
N PHE A 320 34.59 16.42 -8.27
CA PHE A 320 33.93 15.17 -7.88
C PHE A 320 34.94 14.05 -7.59
N GLY A 321 36.11 14.07 -8.25
CA GLY A 321 37.19 13.09 -8.09
C GLY A 321 37.47 12.26 -9.34
N TYR A 322 36.98 12.67 -10.51
CA TYR A 322 37.31 12.06 -11.81
C TYR A 322 38.53 12.72 -12.46
N GLU A 323 39.26 11.95 -13.27
CA GLU A 323 40.42 12.45 -14.02
C GLU A 323 40.05 13.31 -15.23
N SER A 324 38.81 13.18 -15.73
CA SER A 324 38.32 13.98 -16.86
C SER A 324 36.79 14.01 -16.94
N ARG A 325 36.24 14.96 -17.70
CA ARG A 325 34.82 14.99 -18.12
C ARG A 325 34.41 13.68 -18.77
N ALA A 326 35.26 13.10 -19.61
CA ALA A 326 34.91 11.89 -20.36
C ALA A 326 34.68 10.69 -19.42
N ALA A 327 35.53 10.54 -18.40
CA ALA A 327 35.37 9.48 -17.39
C ALA A 327 34.08 9.69 -16.57
N PHE A 328 33.84 10.91 -16.09
CA PHE A 328 32.62 11.25 -15.37
C PHE A 328 31.35 11.03 -16.22
N ALA A 329 31.38 11.46 -17.49
CA ALA A 329 30.27 11.32 -18.43
C ALA A 329 29.91 9.86 -18.65
N SER A 330 30.90 8.97 -18.80
CA SER A 330 30.67 7.53 -18.98
C SER A 330 29.86 6.94 -17.80
N ASP A 331 30.29 7.21 -16.57
CA ASP A 331 29.62 6.69 -15.37
C ASP A 331 28.24 7.32 -15.17
N LEU A 332 28.12 8.64 -15.34
CA LEU A 332 26.84 9.34 -15.25
C LEU A 332 25.83 8.77 -16.24
N LEU A 333 26.20 8.67 -17.52
CA LEU A 333 25.32 8.12 -18.56
C LEU A 333 24.98 6.66 -18.28
N GLY A 334 25.93 5.87 -17.78
CA GLY A 334 25.69 4.48 -17.34
C GLY A 334 24.59 4.41 -16.30
N HIS A 335 24.69 5.19 -15.22
CA HIS A 335 23.67 5.23 -14.17
C HIS A 335 22.31 5.75 -14.66
N LEU A 336 22.28 6.84 -15.43
CA LEU A 336 21.03 7.41 -15.95
C LEU A 336 20.30 6.41 -16.86
N ASN A 337 21.01 5.69 -17.74
CA ASN A 337 20.40 4.69 -18.62
C ASN A 337 19.89 3.46 -17.83
N VAL A 338 20.62 3.02 -16.81
CA VAL A 338 20.17 1.93 -15.92
C VAL A 338 18.86 2.28 -15.22
N VAL A 339 18.78 3.48 -14.62
CA VAL A 339 17.56 3.96 -13.97
C VAL A 339 16.43 4.05 -14.98
N GLN A 340 16.68 4.65 -16.14
CA GLN A 340 15.69 4.77 -17.20
C GLN A 340 15.18 3.40 -17.69
N GLY A 341 16.05 2.40 -17.79
CA GLY A 341 15.69 1.05 -18.18
C GLY A 341 14.75 0.37 -17.18
N HIS A 342 15.04 0.45 -15.88
CA HIS A 342 14.14 -0.07 -14.84
C HIS A 342 12.84 0.71 -14.74
N TYR A 343 12.92 2.04 -14.83
CA TYR A 343 11.77 2.91 -14.79
C TYR A 343 10.84 2.70 -15.99
N ALA A 344 11.39 2.47 -17.19
CA ALA A 344 10.60 2.12 -18.37
C ALA A 344 9.89 0.78 -18.18
N LYS A 345 10.61 -0.24 -17.70
CA LYS A 345 10.07 -1.59 -17.43
C LYS A 345 8.94 -1.61 -16.42
N LEU A 346 8.95 -0.71 -15.43
CA LEU A 346 7.83 -0.55 -14.48
C LEU A 346 6.50 -0.27 -15.19
N PHE A 347 6.55 0.26 -16.42
CA PHE A 347 5.40 0.54 -17.26
C PHE A 347 5.42 -0.22 -18.60
N GLU A 348 6.38 -1.12 -18.84
CA GLU A 348 6.35 -2.00 -20.02
C GLU A 348 5.33 -3.11 -19.76
N GLY A 349 4.24 -3.07 -20.52
CA GLY A 349 2.97 -3.72 -20.18
C GLY A 349 1.77 -2.75 -20.26
N ASP A 350 2.01 -1.46 -20.51
CA ASP A 350 0.99 -0.44 -20.82
C ASP A 350 0.19 -0.82 -22.11
N PRO A 351 -1.13 -1.08 -22.03
CA PRO A 351 -1.99 -1.30 -23.19
C PRO A 351 -2.07 -0.09 -24.14
N ALA A 352 -1.67 1.10 -23.70
CA ALA A 352 -1.58 2.27 -24.58
C ALA A 352 -0.38 2.18 -25.55
N GLY A 353 0.56 1.26 -25.31
CA GLY A 353 1.58 0.86 -26.28
C GLY A 353 1.03 -0.18 -27.22
N THR A 354 0.23 0.25 -28.21
CA THR A 354 -0.18 -0.54 -29.38
C THR A 354 0.88 -1.57 -29.78
N ALA A 355 0.68 -2.83 -29.37
CA ALA A 355 0.99 -3.91 -30.28
C ALA A 355 0.27 -3.52 -31.58
N LYS A 356 0.98 -3.50 -32.71
CA LYS A 356 0.33 -3.45 -34.03
C LYS A 356 -0.46 -4.75 -34.21
N LEU A 357 -1.56 -4.89 -33.48
CA LEU A 357 -2.68 -5.73 -33.80
C LEU A 357 -3.51 -4.94 -34.83
N PRO A 358 -4.09 -5.61 -35.82
CA PRO A 358 -4.76 -4.95 -36.94
C PRO A 358 -5.89 -4.03 -36.47
N ALA A 359 -6.17 -2.98 -37.23
CA ALA A 359 -7.23 -2.01 -37.00
C ALA A 359 -8.63 -2.62 -37.21
N VAL A 360 -9.01 -3.58 -36.36
CA VAL A 360 -10.36 -4.12 -36.29
C VAL A 360 -11.08 -3.41 -35.15
N ASP A 361 -12.12 -2.66 -35.52
CA ASP A 361 -12.97 -1.96 -34.58
C ASP A 361 -14.01 -2.94 -34.03
N TYR A 362 -13.95 -3.26 -32.74
CA TYR A 362 -14.95 -4.12 -32.10
C TYR A 362 -16.31 -3.42 -31.92
N MET A 363 -16.40 -2.12 -32.21
CA MET A 363 -17.62 -1.32 -32.18
C MET A 363 -18.29 -1.18 -33.54
N SER A 364 -17.73 -1.73 -34.62
CA SER A 364 -18.25 -1.57 -35.99
C SER A 364 -19.56 -2.33 -36.28
N GLY A 365 -20.11 -3.03 -35.28
CA GLY A 365 -21.35 -3.81 -35.34
C GLY A 365 -21.11 -5.29 -35.62
N SER A 366 -22.00 -6.15 -35.11
CA SER A 366 -21.84 -7.62 -35.17
C SER A 366 -21.89 -8.23 -36.59
N ASP A 367 -22.43 -7.50 -37.57
CA ASP A 367 -22.49 -7.91 -38.97
C ASP A 367 -21.30 -7.41 -39.81
N ASP A 368 -20.31 -6.70 -39.23
CA ASP A 368 -19.13 -6.26 -39.96
C ASP A 368 -18.30 -7.48 -40.44
N PRO A 369 -18.16 -7.70 -41.77
CA PRO A 369 -17.41 -8.83 -42.31
C PRO A 369 -15.96 -8.87 -41.82
N ARG A 370 -15.34 -7.71 -41.54
CA ARG A 370 -13.94 -7.63 -41.07
C ARG A 370 -13.79 -8.14 -39.64
N LEU A 371 -14.75 -7.85 -38.76
CA LEU A 371 -14.78 -8.36 -37.39
C LEU A 371 -15.01 -9.88 -37.38
N ILE A 372 -15.93 -10.37 -38.20
CA ILE A 372 -16.24 -11.81 -38.32
C ILE A 372 -15.02 -12.58 -38.84
N GLU A 373 -14.35 -12.08 -39.88
CA GLU A 373 -13.14 -12.68 -40.44
C GLU A 373 -11.99 -12.69 -39.41
N HIS A 374 -11.84 -11.61 -38.64
CA HIS A 374 -10.87 -11.54 -37.57
C HIS A 374 -11.13 -12.57 -36.46
N LEU A 375 -12.38 -12.67 -35.97
CA LEU A 375 -12.75 -13.67 -34.95
C LEU A 375 -12.54 -15.10 -35.47
N ALA A 376 -12.86 -15.38 -36.73
CA ALA A 376 -12.57 -16.69 -37.33
C ALA A 376 -11.06 -16.99 -37.35
N SER A 377 -10.22 -15.99 -37.65
CA SER A 377 -8.76 -16.14 -37.66
C SER A 377 -8.15 -16.40 -36.28
N LEU A 378 -8.83 -15.97 -35.21
CA LEU A 378 -8.44 -16.24 -33.82
C LEU A 378 -8.83 -17.66 -33.35
N GLY A 379 -9.62 -18.41 -34.12
CA GLY A 379 -9.99 -19.80 -33.81
C GLY A 379 -11.41 -20.00 -33.29
N PHE A 380 -12.25 -18.95 -33.27
CA PHE A 380 -13.67 -19.09 -32.94
C PHE A 380 -14.43 -19.82 -34.05
N LYS A 381 -15.19 -20.88 -33.73
CA LYS A 381 -15.96 -21.67 -34.70
C LYS A 381 -17.28 -21.02 -35.06
N LYS A 382 -17.81 -20.13 -34.21
CA LYS A 382 -19.05 -19.37 -34.39
C LYS A 382 -18.78 -17.86 -34.28
N PRO A 383 -17.98 -17.27 -35.18
CA PRO A 383 -17.53 -15.87 -35.08
C PRO A 383 -18.68 -14.86 -35.07
N LEU A 384 -19.79 -15.13 -35.78
CA LEU A 384 -20.97 -14.26 -35.75
C LEU A 384 -21.63 -14.20 -34.36
N MET A 385 -21.72 -15.35 -33.67
CA MET A 385 -22.27 -15.40 -32.30
C MET A 385 -21.36 -14.66 -31.33
N VAL A 386 -20.04 -14.80 -31.47
CA VAL A 386 -19.07 -14.04 -30.67
C VAL A 386 -19.17 -12.54 -30.93
N ALA A 387 -19.29 -12.11 -32.19
CA ALA A 387 -19.46 -10.70 -32.55
C ALA A 387 -20.75 -10.11 -31.95
N GLN A 388 -21.86 -10.86 -31.99
CA GLN A 388 -23.14 -10.47 -31.38
C GLN A 388 -23.02 -10.35 -29.85
N THR A 389 -22.34 -11.28 -29.19
CA THR A 389 -22.13 -11.24 -27.74
C THR A 389 -21.22 -10.09 -27.33
N VAL A 390 -20.13 -9.82 -28.07
CA VAL A 390 -19.26 -8.65 -27.81
C VAL A 390 -20.02 -7.35 -27.99
N GLN A 391 -20.81 -7.23 -29.06
CA GLN A 391 -21.66 -6.06 -29.25
C GLN A 391 -22.66 -5.91 -28.09
N GLN A 392 -23.26 -7.01 -27.61
CA GLN A 392 -24.11 -6.97 -26.43
C GLN A 392 -23.36 -6.49 -25.19
N TRP A 393 -22.09 -6.86 -24.97
CA TRP A 393 -21.30 -6.34 -23.86
C TRP A 393 -21.07 -4.83 -23.92
N LEU A 394 -20.88 -4.30 -25.13
CA LEU A 394 -20.61 -2.89 -25.40
C LEU A 394 -21.87 -2.02 -25.30
N ASP A 395 -22.99 -2.51 -25.87
CA ASP A 395 -24.25 -1.77 -25.98
C ASP A 395 -25.24 -2.08 -24.84
N GLY A 396 -25.07 -3.22 -24.16
CA GLY A 396 -26.04 -3.76 -23.20
C GLY A 396 -26.08 -3.04 -21.86
N ASP A 397 -27.18 -3.24 -21.13
CA ASP A 397 -27.43 -2.69 -19.80
C ASP A 397 -27.04 -3.68 -18.69
N TYR A 398 -25.74 -3.91 -18.53
CA TYR A 398 -25.20 -4.72 -17.43
C TYR A 398 -25.08 -3.85 -16.17
N ARG A 399 -25.48 -4.42 -15.02
CA ARG A 399 -25.38 -3.73 -13.71
C ARG A 399 -23.97 -3.26 -13.38
N VAL A 400 -22.95 -4.01 -13.83
CA VAL A 400 -21.54 -3.66 -13.65
C VAL A 400 -21.11 -2.40 -14.41
N PHE A 401 -21.76 -2.08 -15.54
CA PHE A 401 -21.42 -0.94 -16.40
C PHE A 401 -22.20 0.34 -16.08
N ARG A 402 -22.81 0.44 -14.89
CA ARG A 402 -23.47 1.67 -14.42
C ARG A 402 -22.52 2.86 -14.24
N SER A 403 -21.24 2.58 -14.02
CA SER A 403 -20.19 3.60 -13.95
C SER A 403 -19.55 3.78 -15.32
N GLU A 404 -19.52 5.02 -15.81
CA GLU A 404 -18.94 5.37 -17.11
C GLU A 404 -17.44 5.03 -17.20
N SER A 405 -16.70 5.13 -16.10
CA SER A 405 -15.28 4.72 -16.05
C SER A 405 -15.11 3.20 -16.18
N THR A 406 -15.99 2.41 -15.56
CA THR A 406 -15.96 0.94 -15.66
C THR A 406 -16.34 0.49 -17.07
N ARG A 407 -17.30 1.17 -17.71
CA ARG A 407 -17.68 0.93 -19.10
C ARG A 407 -16.51 1.22 -20.04
N SER A 408 -15.88 2.40 -19.90
CA SER A 408 -14.75 2.80 -20.74
C SER A 408 -13.56 1.84 -20.62
N ALA A 409 -13.19 1.45 -19.39
CA ALA A 409 -12.11 0.49 -19.15
C ALA A 409 -12.41 -0.91 -19.72
N PHE A 410 -13.68 -1.33 -19.66
CA PHE A 410 -14.09 -2.60 -20.25
C PHE A 410 -13.99 -2.57 -21.78
N VAL A 411 -14.44 -1.49 -22.43
CA VAL A 411 -14.33 -1.30 -23.90
C VAL A 411 -12.87 -1.41 -24.35
N GLU A 412 -11.95 -0.75 -23.64
CA GLU A 412 -10.52 -0.83 -23.93
C GLU A 412 -9.93 -2.25 -23.71
N PHE A 413 -10.51 -3.02 -22.79
CA PHE A 413 -10.08 -4.38 -22.49
C PHE A 413 -10.58 -5.45 -23.48
N VAL A 414 -11.71 -5.20 -24.18
CA VAL A 414 -12.34 -6.19 -25.09
C VAL A 414 -11.37 -6.88 -26.05
N PRO A 415 -10.45 -6.17 -26.75
CA PRO A 415 -9.51 -6.83 -27.66
C PRO A 415 -8.62 -7.87 -26.97
N ALA A 416 -8.09 -7.54 -25.78
CA ALA A 416 -7.25 -8.44 -25.00
C ALA A 416 -8.06 -9.60 -24.40
N LEU A 417 -9.28 -9.34 -23.96
CA LEU A 417 -10.21 -10.35 -23.48
C LEU A 417 -10.50 -11.39 -24.57
N ILE A 418 -10.84 -10.95 -25.79
CA ILE A 418 -11.18 -11.84 -26.90
C ILE A 418 -9.98 -12.68 -27.31
N ALA A 419 -8.78 -12.08 -27.39
CA ALA A 419 -7.55 -12.84 -27.65
C ALA A 419 -7.25 -13.87 -26.55
N GLY A 420 -7.56 -13.57 -25.28
CA GLY A 420 -7.40 -14.50 -24.17
C GLY A 420 -8.41 -15.66 -24.19
N LEU A 421 -9.69 -15.36 -24.45
CA LEU A 421 -10.75 -16.36 -24.57
C LEU A 421 -10.54 -17.29 -25.78
N ALA A 422 -9.91 -16.80 -26.84
CA ALA A 422 -9.55 -17.59 -28.01
C ALA A 422 -8.58 -18.75 -27.69
N ASN A 423 -7.79 -18.65 -26.61
CA ASN A 423 -6.86 -19.69 -26.18
C ASN A 423 -7.51 -20.79 -25.31
N ALA A 424 -8.80 -20.69 -25.01
CA ALA A 424 -9.52 -21.71 -24.26
C ALA A 424 -9.70 -23.00 -25.10
N GLU A 425 -9.93 -24.14 -24.44
CA GLU A 425 -10.19 -25.42 -25.12
C GLU A 425 -11.47 -25.38 -25.97
N ASP A 426 -12.49 -24.63 -25.50
CA ASP A 426 -13.70 -24.29 -26.25
C ASP A 426 -13.90 -22.75 -26.26
N PRO A 427 -13.31 -22.04 -27.24
CA PRO A 427 -13.35 -20.57 -27.31
C PRO A 427 -14.77 -20.00 -27.38
N ASP A 428 -15.65 -20.62 -28.17
CA ASP A 428 -17.03 -20.18 -28.35
C ASP A 428 -17.81 -20.28 -27.04
N ASN A 429 -17.65 -21.38 -26.31
CA ASN A 429 -18.27 -21.54 -24.99
C ASN A 429 -17.65 -20.60 -23.95
N ALA A 430 -16.34 -20.32 -24.00
CA ALA A 430 -15.69 -19.40 -23.08
C ALA A 430 -16.30 -17.99 -23.13
N VAL A 431 -16.65 -17.50 -24.33
CA VAL A 431 -17.38 -16.23 -24.52
C VAL A 431 -18.77 -16.28 -23.87
N VAL A 432 -19.53 -17.37 -24.08
CA VAL A 432 -20.86 -17.55 -23.48
C VAL A 432 -20.81 -17.58 -21.96
N VAL A 433 -19.82 -18.27 -21.38
CA VAL A 433 -19.68 -18.34 -19.93
C VAL A 433 -19.22 -16.98 -19.37
N PHE A 434 -18.34 -16.28 -20.07
CA PHE A 434 -17.94 -14.92 -19.67
C PHE A 434 -19.11 -13.94 -19.72
N ASP A 435 -20.02 -14.06 -20.69
CA ASP A 435 -21.25 -13.26 -20.73
C ASP A 435 -22.14 -13.50 -19.49
N ARG A 436 -22.40 -14.76 -19.13
CA ARG A 436 -23.15 -15.09 -17.90
C ARG A 436 -22.47 -14.55 -16.65
N PHE A 437 -21.14 -14.60 -16.63
CA PHE A 437 -20.35 -14.02 -15.57
C PHE A 437 -20.58 -12.49 -15.46
N LEU A 438 -20.53 -11.75 -16.58
CA LEU A 438 -20.85 -10.32 -16.61
C LEU A 438 -22.27 -10.02 -16.12
N GLN A 439 -23.25 -10.88 -16.46
CA GLN A 439 -24.64 -10.72 -15.99
C GLN A 439 -24.77 -10.90 -14.47
N ALA A 440 -24.02 -11.83 -13.88
CA ALA A 440 -24.01 -12.08 -12.44
C ALA A 440 -23.22 -11.03 -11.64
N LEU A 441 -22.26 -10.37 -12.30
CA LEU A 441 -21.34 -9.42 -11.70
C LEU A 441 -22.06 -8.13 -11.25
N GLN A 442 -22.15 -7.93 -9.94
CA GLN A 442 -22.78 -6.72 -9.39
C GLN A 442 -21.83 -5.51 -9.40
N ARG A 443 -20.52 -5.76 -9.30
CA ARG A 443 -19.42 -4.77 -9.31
C ARG A 443 -18.23 -5.41 -10.00
N GLY A 444 -17.50 -4.69 -10.85
CA GLY A 444 -16.48 -5.35 -11.68
C GLY A 444 -15.38 -4.47 -12.23
N GLY A 445 -15.42 -3.14 -12.00
CA GLY A 445 -14.36 -2.24 -12.48
C GLY A 445 -12.96 -2.68 -12.08
N ARG A 446 -12.78 -3.16 -10.85
CA ARG A 446 -11.50 -3.71 -10.37
C ARG A 446 -11.08 -4.97 -11.13
N LEU A 447 -12.00 -5.89 -11.37
CA LEU A 447 -11.72 -7.15 -12.04
C LEU A 447 -11.23 -6.92 -13.48
N PHE A 448 -11.89 -6.03 -14.22
CA PHE A 448 -11.52 -5.79 -15.62
C PHE A 448 -10.15 -5.13 -15.75
N VAL A 449 -9.77 -4.27 -14.81
CA VAL A 449 -8.43 -3.67 -14.78
C VAL A 449 -7.35 -4.71 -14.45
N LEU A 450 -7.63 -5.62 -13.52
CA LEU A 450 -6.70 -6.71 -13.22
C LEU A 450 -6.52 -7.67 -14.40
N LEU A 451 -7.62 -7.98 -15.09
CA LEU A 451 -7.60 -8.82 -16.28
C LEU A 451 -6.95 -8.12 -17.48
N SER A 452 -7.09 -6.80 -17.62
CA SER A 452 -6.45 -6.06 -18.71
C SER A 452 -4.93 -5.99 -18.59
N GLN A 453 -4.40 -6.07 -17.36
CA GLN A 453 -2.97 -6.03 -17.08
C GLN A 453 -2.28 -7.40 -17.16
N ASN A 454 -3.02 -8.50 -17.17
CA ASN A 454 -2.42 -9.84 -17.10
C ASN A 454 -3.18 -10.86 -17.96
N ARG A 455 -2.63 -11.16 -19.14
CA ARG A 455 -3.22 -12.09 -20.11
C ARG A 455 -3.35 -13.51 -19.56
N ASP A 456 -2.44 -13.95 -18.69
CA ASP A 456 -2.49 -15.27 -18.08
C ASP A 456 -3.65 -15.37 -17.08
N LEU A 457 -3.99 -14.26 -16.39
CA LEU A 457 -5.18 -14.20 -15.54
C LEU A 457 -6.48 -14.27 -16.36
N VAL A 458 -6.51 -13.73 -17.58
CA VAL A 458 -7.67 -13.87 -18.48
C VAL A 458 -7.90 -15.34 -18.82
N ALA A 459 -6.84 -16.05 -19.20
CA ALA A 459 -6.92 -17.48 -19.50
C ALA A 459 -7.33 -18.29 -18.25
N LEU A 460 -6.79 -17.94 -17.08
CA LEU A 460 -7.14 -18.59 -15.81
C LEU A 460 -8.61 -18.35 -15.43
N VAL A 461 -9.13 -17.13 -15.60
CA VAL A 461 -10.55 -16.84 -15.39
C VAL A 461 -11.42 -17.60 -16.39
N ALA A 462 -11.03 -17.65 -17.66
CA ALA A 462 -11.75 -18.44 -18.65
C ALA A 462 -11.80 -19.93 -18.25
N LEU A 463 -10.68 -20.48 -17.76
CA LEU A 463 -10.59 -21.84 -17.25
C LEU A 463 -11.49 -22.04 -16.02
N ILE A 464 -11.44 -21.14 -15.03
CA ILE A 464 -12.28 -21.18 -13.83
C ILE A 464 -13.75 -21.18 -14.22
N LEU A 465 -14.15 -20.26 -15.09
CA LEU A 465 -15.52 -20.10 -15.53
C LEU A 465 -16.01 -21.34 -16.31
N GLY A 466 -15.17 -21.88 -17.20
CA GLY A 466 -15.50 -23.05 -18.03
C GLY A 466 -15.50 -24.39 -17.28
N ALA A 467 -14.56 -24.60 -16.36
CA ALA A 467 -14.33 -25.89 -15.70
C ALA A 467 -14.89 -25.96 -14.26
N ALA A 468 -15.11 -24.83 -13.59
CA ALA A 468 -15.49 -24.80 -12.17
C ALA A 468 -16.58 -23.76 -11.86
N PRO A 469 -17.86 -24.08 -12.12
CA PRO A 469 -18.99 -23.19 -11.89
C PRO A 469 -19.05 -22.59 -10.48
N ARG A 470 -18.67 -23.37 -9.44
CA ARG A 470 -18.66 -22.90 -8.05
C ARG A 470 -17.64 -21.79 -7.80
N LEU A 471 -16.44 -21.89 -8.41
CA LEU A 471 -15.43 -20.84 -8.29
C LEU A 471 -15.84 -19.61 -9.11
N GLY A 472 -16.47 -19.81 -10.27
CA GLY A 472 -17.09 -18.74 -11.05
C GLY A 472 -18.17 -17.98 -10.26
N ASP A 473 -19.05 -18.70 -9.55
CA ASP A 473 -20.06 -18.10 -8.66
C ASP A 473 -19.43 -17.34 -7.49
N MET A 474 -18.38 -17.89 -6.88
CA MET A 474 -17.62 -17.20 -5.83
C MET A 474 -17.05 -15.88 -6.36
N LEU A 475 -16.45 -15.92 -7.56
CA LEU A 475 -15.85 -14.78 -8.22
C LEU A 475 -16.88 -13.71 -8.57
N ALA A 476 -18.04 -14.10 -9.12
CA ALA A 476 -19.10 -13.17 -9.50
C ALA A 476 -19.70 -12.45 -8.29
N ARG A 477 -19.85 -13.17 -7.17
CA ARG A 477 -20.36 -12.62 -5.91
C ARG A 477 -19.32 -11.75 -5.19
N GLN A 478 -18.04 -12.12 -5.27
CA GLN A 478 -16.95 -11.45 -4.55
C GLN A 478 -15.72 -11.28 -5.45
N PRO A 479 -15.73 -10.30 -6.36
CA PRO A 479 -14.63 -10.07 -7.31
C PRO A 479 -13.27 -9.84 -6.65
N GLN A 480 -13.29 -9.33 -5.41
CA GLN A 480 -12.11 -9.06 -4.59
C GLN A 480 -11.26 -10.28 -4.23
N ILE A 481 -11.79 -11.51 -4.31
CA ILE A 481 -11.01 -12.74 -4.03
C ILE A 481 -9.93 -13.00 -5.10
N MET A 482 -10.02 -12.32 -6.25
CA MET A 482 -9.01 -12.41 -7.32
C MET A 482 -7.67 -11.82 -6.96
N ASP A 483 -7.61 -10.97 -5.94
CA ASP A 483 -6.37 -10.28 -5.60
C ASP A 483 -5.26 -11.25 -5.20
N GLY A 484 -5.63 -12.39 -4.60
CA GLY A 484 -4.68 -13.44 -4.26
C GLY A 484 -4.10 -14.18 -5.47
N LEU A 485 -4.69 -14.04 -6.67
CA LEU A 485 -4.13 -14.59 -7.91
C LEU A 485 -3.04 -13.70 -8.53
N ILE A 486 -2.96 -12.43 -8.12
CA ILE A 486 -1.93 -11.49 -8.59
C ILE A 486 -0.64 -11.64 -7.79
N ASP A 487 -0.71 -12.19 -6.57
CA ASP A 487 0.47 -12.50 -5.78
C ASP A 487 1.39 -13.44 -6.60
N PRO A 488 2.64 -13.06 -6.91
CA PRO A 488 3.55 -13.91 -7.66
C PRO A 488 3.79 -15.28 -7.01
N ARG A 489 3.61 -15.38 -5.69
CA ARG A 489 3.68 -16.65 -4.95
C ARG A 489 2.48 -17.56 -5.20
N PHE A 490 1.44 -17.08 -5.89
CA PHE A 490 0.27 -17.88 -6.21
C PHE A 490 0.62 -19.15 -6.99
N PHE A 491 1.54 -19.07 -7.95
CA PHE A 491 2.00 -20.24 -8.71
C PHE A 491 3.20 -20.95 -8.07
N GLY A 492 3.67 -20.46 -6.92
CA GLY A 492 4.76 -21.06 -6.13
C GLY A 492 4.27 -22.16 -5.18
N ALA A 493 5.09 -22.45 -4.17
CA ALA A 493 4.77 -23.44 -3.14
C ALA A 493 3.44 -23.11 -2.43
N MET A 494 2.76 -24.14 -1.91
CA MET A 494 1.57 -23.93 -1.07
C MET A 494 2.01 -23.28 0.24
N PRO A 495 1.35 -22.19 0.70
CA PRO A 495 1.64 -21.62 2.00
C PRO A 495 1.47 -22.68 3.09
N ASP A 496 2.45 -22.75 3.98
CA ASP A 496 2.41 -23.67 5.12
C ASP A 496 1.47 -23.14 6.22
N ARG A 497 1.23 -23.96 7.24
CA ARG A 497 0.37 -23.63 8.37
C ARG A 497 0.80 -22.33 9.08
N ARG A 498 2.11 -22.07 9.17
CA ARG A 498 2.64 -20.89 9.85
C ARG A 498 2.34 -19.64 9.04
N GLU A 499 2.61 -19.67 7.74
CA GLU A 499 2.31 -18.56 6.82
C GLU A 499 0.81 -18.25 6.80
N LEU A 500 -0.05 -19.27 6.74
CA LEU A 500 -1.50 -19.10 6.82
C LEU A 500 -1.93 -18.44 8.14
N SER A 501 -1.33 -18.84 9.26
CA SER A 501 -1.62 -18.28 10.58
C SER A 501 -1.16 -16.81 10.70
N GLU A 502 0.02 -16.49 10.20
CA GLU A 502 0.55 -15.11 10.16
C GLU A 502 -0.33 -14.20 9.29
N ARG A 503 -0.71 -14.66 8.10
CA ARG A 503 -1.64 -13.94 7.20
C ARG A 503 -3.01 -13.73 7.83
N LEU A 504 -3.52 -14.74 8.52
CA LEU A 504 -4.79 -14.65 9.24
C LEU A 504 -4.72 -13.60 10.36
N ALA A 505 -3.67 -13.64 11.18
CA ALA A 505 -3.45 -12.66 12.25
C ALA A 505 -3.36 -11.22 11.71
N VAL A 506 -2.64 -11.00 10.61
CA VAL A 506 -2.53 -9.68 9.96
C VAL A 506 -3.90 -9.20 9.46
N THR A 507 -4.67 -10.08 8.81
CA THR A 507 -6.01 -9.76 8.30
C THR A 507 -6.95 -9.26 9.41
N LEU A 508 -6.82 -9.85 10.60
CA LEU A 508 -7.70 -9.60 11.74
C LEU A 508 -7.25 -8.44 12.64
N LYS A 509 -5.98 -8.05 12.61
CA LYS A 509 -5.37 -7.06 13.51
C LYS A 509 -6.11 -5.73 13.59
N ASP A 510 -6.65 -5.24 12.47
CA ASP A 510 -7.34 -3.95 12.42
C ASP A 510 -8.88 -4.05 12.58
N ALA A 511 -9.42 -5.19 13.01
CA ALA A 511 -10.86 -5.31 13.24
C ALA A 511 -11.24 -4.50 14.49
N ARG A 512 -12.17 -3.54 14.34
CA ARG A 512 -12.59 -2.64 15.44
C ARG A 512 -13.84 -3.13 16.17
N SER A 513 -14.55 -4.09 15.60
CA SER A 513 -15.77 -4.68 16.18
C SER A 513 -15.83 -6.20 15.97
N TYR A 514 -16.67 -6.87 16.75
CA TYR A 514 -16.91 -8.32 16.65
C TYR A 514 -17.48 -8.71 15.28
N GLU A 515 -18.42 -7.91 14.76
CA GLU A 515 -19.00 -8.15 13.43
C GLU A 515 -17.94 -7.99 12.33
N GLU A 516 -17.10 -6.96 12.43
CA GLU A 516 -16.02 -6.72 11.47
C GLU A 516 -14.98 -7.85 11.51
N PHE A 517 -14.64 -8.35 12.70
CA PHE A 517 -13.74 -9.49 12.87
C PHE A 517 -14.29 -10.73 12.16
N LEU A 518 -15.58 -11.04 12.40
CA LEU A 518 -16.27 -12.17 11.79
C LEU A 518 -16.38 -12.05 10.26
N ASP A 519 -16.58 -10.85 9.72
CA ASP A 519 -16.61 -10.60 8.28
C ASP A 519 -15.23 -10.77 7.65
N ARG A 520 -14.17 -10.26 8.28
CA ARG A 520 -12.78 -10.42 7.83
C ARG A 520 -12.35 -11.88 7.83
N LEU A 521 -12.72 -12.63 8.86
CA LEU A 521 -12.46 -14.06 8.95
C LEU A 521 -13.14 -14.86 7.82
N ARG A 522 -14.39 -14.52 7.50
CA ARG A 522 -15.14 -15.11 6.37
C ARG A 522 -14.50 -14.80 5.03
N LEU A 523 -14.06 -13.56 4.85
CA LEU A 523 -13.37 -13.16 3.62
C LEU A 523 -12.07 -13.95 3.45
N PHE A 524 -11.26 -14.05 4.49
CA PHE A 524 -10.02 -14.84 4.47
C PHE A 524 -10.27 -16.32 4.14
N GLY A 525 -11.28 -16.93 4.78
CA GLY A 525 -11.65 -18.32 4.51
C GLY A 525 -12.05 -18.52 3.06
N ARG A 526 -12.97 -17.70 2.54
CA ARG A 526 -13.44 -17.81 1.15
C ARG A 526 -12.34 -17.55 0.13
N GLU A 527 -11.48 -16.57 0.38
CA GLU A 527 -10.30 -16.31 -0.46
C GLU A 527 -9.37 -17.51 -0.46
N SER A 528 -9.02 -18.05 0.71
CA SER A 528 -8.14 -19.22 0.81
C SER A 528 -8.71 -20.43 0.08
N LEU A 529 -10.00 -20.70 0.23
CA LEU A 529 -10.69 -21.78 -0.48
C LEU A 529 -10.66 -21.57 -2.00
N PHE A 530 -10.88 -20.33 -2.45
CA PHE A 530 -10.81 -19.96 -3.86
C PHE A 530 -9.41 -20.17 -4.44
N LEU A 531 -8.37 -19.70 -3.75
CA LEU A 531 -6.98 -19.85 -4.19
C LEU A 531 -6.55 -21.31 -4.28
N ILE A 532 -6.89 -22.14 -3.28
CA ILE A 532 -6.62 -23.58 -3.32
C ILE A 532 -7.37 -24.24 -4.49
N GLY A 533 -8.65 -23.92 -4.67
CA GLY A 533 -9.47 -24.43 -5.77
C GLY A 533 -8.89 -24.07 -7.14
N THR A 534 -8.43 -22.84 -7.31
CA THR A 534 -7.80 -22.39 -8.55
C THR A 534 -6.48 -23.11 -8.83
N ARG A 535 -5.66 -23.39 -7.80
CA ARG A 535 -4.41 -24.17 -7.94
C ARG A 535 -4.65 -25.63 -8.33
N ILE A 536 -5.75 -26.23 -7.88
CA ILE A 536 -6.16 -27.56 -8.34
C ILE A 536 -6.49 -27.52 -9.83
N LEU A 537 -7.28 -26.53 -10.26
CA LEU A 537 -7.69 -26.39 -11.66
C LEU A 537 -6.53 -26.07 -12.60
N SER A 538 -5.57 -25.26 -12.17
CA SER A 538 -4.37 -24.96 -12.94
C SER A 538 -3.34 -26.09 -12.93
N GLY A 539 -3.59 -27.19 -12.20
CA GLY A 539 -2.69 -28.33 -12.08
C GLY A 539 -1.42 -28.06 -11.27
N THR A 540 -1.34 -26.91 -10.58
CA THR A 540 -0.18 -26.51 -9.78
C THR A 540 -0.09 -27.32 -8.47
N VAL A 541 -1.21 -27.86 -7.99
CA VAL A 541 -1.29 -28.65 -6.76
C VAL A 541 -2.16 -29.89 -6.98
N SER A 542 -1.75 -31.04 -6.43
CA SER A 542 -2.56 -32.27 -6.46
C SER A 542 -3.75 -32.20 -5.51
N ALA A 543 -4.79 -33.02 -5.76
CA ALA A 543 -5.96 -33.10 -4.87
C ALA A 543 -5.58 -33.46 -3.41
N GLN A 544 -4.57 -34.31 -3.21
CA GLN A 544 -4.10 -34.70 -1.88
C GLN A 544 -3.38 -33.56 -1.15
N GLN A 545 -2.54 -32.79 -1.85
CA GLN A 545 -1.90 -31.61 -1.26
C GLN A 545 -2.93 -30.53 -0.93
N ALA A 546 -3.93 -30.37 -1.79
CA ALA A 546 -5.02 -29.42 -1.56
C ALA A 546 -5.89 -29.81 -0.35
N SER A 547 -6.12 -31.10 -0.09
CA SER A 547 -6.91 -31.54 1.08
C SER A 547 -6.23 -31.18 2.41
N ILE A 548 -4.91 -31.32 2.46
CA ILE A 548 -4.08 -30.89 3.59
C ILE A 548 -4.17 -29.38 3.77
N ALA A 549 -4.08 -28.61 2.68
CA ALA A 549 -4.18 -27.15 2.75
C ALA A 549 -5.57 -26.66 3.18
N PHE A 550 -6.64 -27.31 2.70
CA PHE A 550 -7.99 -27.03 3.18
C PHE A 550 -8.12 -27.30 4.69
N ALA A 551 -7.51 -28.38 5.19
CA ALA A 551 -7.48 -28.68 6.62
C ALA A 551 -6.69 -27.65 7.42
N ASP A 552 -5.54 -27.18 6.94
CA ASP A 552 -4.75 -26.15 7.63
C ASP A 552 -5.50 -24.81 7.74
N VAL A 553 -6.21 -24.40 6.68
CA VAL A 553 -7.08 -23.22 6.71
C VAL A 553 -8.19 -23.40 7.74
N ALA A 554 -8.87 -24.54 7.73
CA ALA A 554 -9.95 -24.82 8.67
C ALA A 554 -9.45 -24.87 10.12
N GLU A 555 -8.32 -25.53 10.41
CA GLU A 555 -7.72 -25.57 11.75
C GLU A 555 -7.32 -24.16 12.24
N GLY A 556 -6.69 -23.34 11.39
CA GLY A 556 -6.32 -21.97 11.72
C GLY A 556 -7.54 -21.09 12.03
N ILE A 557 -8.61 -21.25 11.25
CA ILE A 557 -9.89 -20.57 11.50
C ILE A 557 -10.51 -21.07 12.81
N VAL A 558 -10.53 -22.37 13.07
CA VAL A 558 -11.10 -22.95 14.30
C VAL A 558 -10.38 -22.44 15.54
N HIS A 559 -9.04 -22.42 15.50
CA HIS A 559 -8.23 -21.89 16.59
C HIS A 559 -8.52 -20.41 16.85
N THR A 560 -8.67 -19.62 15.79
CA THR A 560 -8.96 -18.18 15.87
C THR A 560 -10.36 -17.91 16.44
N VAL A 561 -11.38 -18.64 15.98
CA VAL A 561 -12.75 -18.52 16.51
C VAL A 561 -12.80 -18.92 17.97
N HIS A 562 -12.11 -20.00 18.35
CA HIS A 562 -12.03 -20.44 19.74
C HIS A 562 -11.45 -19.34 20.63
N GLY A 563 -10.30 -18.76 20.25
CA GLY A 563 -9.68 -17.64 20.99
C GLY A 563 -10.60 -16.43 21.13
N LEU A 564 -11.23 -16.00 20.04
CA LEU A 564 -12.20 -14.88 20.04
C LEU A 564 -13.37 -15.13 21.01
N VAL A 565 -13.98 -16.32 20.93
CA VAL A 565 -15.11 -16.68 21.77
C VAL A 565 -14.68 -16.78 23.23
N THR A 566 -13.49 -17.32 23.52
CA THR A 566 -12.93 -17.36 24.88
C THR A 566 -12.74 -15.96 25.47
N GLU A 567 -12.12 -15.04 24.75
CA GLU A 567 -11.92 -13.67 25.23
C GLU A 567 -13.26 -12.99 25.55
N GLN A 568 -14.24 -13.12 24.65
CA GLN A 568 -15.58 -12.58 24.85
C GLN A 568 -16.28 -13.22 26.07
N PHE A 569 -16.20 -14.55 26.19
CA PHE A 569 -16.86 -15.28 27.27
C PHE A 569 -16.28 -14.90 28.63
N VAL A 570 -14.95 -14.78 28.72
CA VAL A 570 -14.25 -14.35 29.92
C VAL A 570 -14.62 -12.91 30.29
N GLY A 571 -14.67 -12.00 29.31
CA GLY A 571 -15.08 -10.62 29.56
C GLY A 571 -16.52 -10.49 30.10
N GLN A 572 -17.42 -11.41 29.73
CA GLN A 572 -18.83 -11.36 30.12
C GLN A 572 -19.17 -12.16 31.38
N TYR A 573 -18.61 -13.36 31.52
CA TYR A 573 -18.99 -14.35 32.53
C TYR A 573 -17.83 -14.71 33.47
N GLY A 574 -16.62 -14.21 33.23
CA GLY A 574 -15.42 -14.58 33.98
C GLY A 574 -14.87 -15.94 33.60
N ARG A 575 -13.95 -16.47 34.40
CA ARG A 575 -13.35 -17.80 34.29
C ARG A 575 -13.83 -18.72 35.41
N ILE A 576 -13.92 -20.00 35.12
CA ILE A 576 -13.97 -21.06 36.13
C ILE A 576 -12.53 -21.44 36.48
N LYS A 577 -12.29 -21.76 37.75
CA LYS A 577 -10.96 -22.17 38.22
C LYS A 577 -10.48 -23.41 37.45
N ASP A 578 -9.22 -23.35 37.02
CA ASP A 578 -8.54 -24.40 36.25
C ASP A 578 -9.28 -24.82 34.97
N GLN A 579 -10.08 -23.93 34.38
CA GLN A 579 -10.81 -24.23 33.15
C GLN A 579 -9.87 -24.56 31.98
N GLN A 580 -10.18 -25.64 31.28
CA GLN A 580 -9.53 -26.03 30.03
C GLN A 580 -10.59 -26.39 29.00
N THR A 581 -10.26 -26.18 27.72
CA THR A 581 -11.11 -26.57 26.59
C THR A 581 -10.26 -27.13 25.47
N ALA A 582 -10.77 -28.14 24.78
CA ALA A 582 -10.16 -28.71 23.59
C ALA A 582 -11.23 -28.93 22.52
N ILE A 583 -10.93 -28.58 21.27
CA ILE A 583 -11.77 -28.91 20.12
C ILE A 583 -11.14 -30.10 19.42
N LEU A 584 -11.84 -31.23 19.41
CA LEU A 584 -11.48 -32.40 18.62
C LEU A 584 -12.08 -32.27 17.22
N ALA A 585 -11.20 -32.26 16.23
CA ALA A 585 -11.57 -32.37 14.83
C ALA A 585 -11.87 -33.84 14.49
N MET A 586 -13.05 -34.09 13.95
CA MET A 586 -13.50 -35.41 13.51
C MET A 586 -13.68 -35.41 11.98
N GLY A 587 -14.15 -36.54 11.43
CA GLY A 587 -14.49 -36.66 10.02
C GLY A 587 -13.34 -36.25 9.09
N ARG A 588 -13.66 -35.47 8.05
CA ARG A 588 -12.68 -35.05 7.03
C ARG A 588 -11.64 -34.06 7.54
N LEU A 589 -11.98 -33.24 8.53
CA LEU A 589 -11.01 -32.35 9.18
C LEU A 589 -10.01 -33.18 10.00
N GLY A 590 -10.52 -34.15 10.78
CA GLY A 590 -9.69 -35.05 11.58
C GLY A 590 -8.77 -35.94 10.75
N SER A 591 -9.23 -36.43 9.59
CA SER A 591 -8.39 -37.19 8.64
C SER A 591 -7.55 -36.31 7.70
N ARG A 592 -7.74 -34.99 7.73
CA ARG A 592 -7.11 -34.00 6.82
C ARG A 592 -7.40 -34.27 5.32
N GLU A 593 -8.58 -34.82 5.04
CA GLU A 593 -9.11 -35.10 3.71
C GLU A 593 -10.21 -34.09 3.33
N MET A 594 -10.01 -32.82 3.71
CA MET A 594 -10.98 -31.77 3.46
C MET A 594 -11.11 -31.43 1.97
N THR A 595 -12.32 -31.00 1.61
CA THR A 595 -12.62 -30.40 0.30
C THR A 595 -13.21 -29.00 0.50
N ALA A 596 -13.28 -28.20 -0.56
CA ALA A 596 -13.84 -26.84 -0.52
C ALA A 596 -15.31 -26.75 -0.02
N ALA A 597 -16.03 -27.88 0.07
CA ALA A 597 -17.41 -27.95 0.53
C ALA A 597 -17.58 -28.86 1.74
N SER A 598 -16.51 -29.19 2.46
CA SER A 598 -16.59 -30.00 3.66
C SER A 598 -17.06 -29.17 4.85
N ASP A 599 -17.93 -29.77 5.66
CA ASP A 599 -18.37 -29.22 6.94
C ASP A 599 -17.28 -29.46 8.00
N LEU A 600 -17.40 -28.79 9.15
CA LEU A 600 -16.53 -29.01 10.30
C LEU A 600 -17.19 -29.95 11.29
N ASP A 601 -16.75 -31.21 11.31
CA ASP A 601 -17.13 -32.18 12.34
C ASP A 601 -16.31 -31.91 13.61
N LEU A 602 -16.92 -31.32 14.64
CA LEU A 602 -16.22 -30.89 15.85
C LEU A 602 -16.82 -31.53 17.11
N ILE A 603 -15.99 -31.72 18.13
CA ILE A 603 -16.41 -32.04 19.50
C ILE A 603 -15.68 -31.09 20.45
N LEU A 604 -16.40 -30.38 21.31
CA LEU A 604 -15.80 -29.61 22.40
C LEU A 604 -15.69 -30.48 23.66
N LEU A 605 -14.47 -30.65 24.14
CA LEU A 605 -14.18 -31.17 25.49
C LEU A 605 -13.83 -30.02 26.42
N TYR A 606 -14.20 -30.14 27.68
CA TYR A 606 -13.88 -29.17 28.72
C TYR A 606 -13.53 -29.88 30.02
N GLU A 607 -12.75 -29.20 30.84
CA GLU A 607 -12.39 -29.60 32.20
C GLU A 607 -12.37 -28.35 33.09
N PHE A 608 -12.71 -28.49 34.36
CA PHE A 608 -12.65 -27.42 35.36
C PHE A 608 -12.59 -28.02 36.78
N ASP A 609 -12.20 -27.22 37.77
CA ASP A 609 -12.18 -27.65 39.17
C ASP A 609 -13.62 -27.90 39.69
N PRO A 610 -14.00 -29.15 40.00
CA PRO A 610 -15.36 -29.47 40.45
C PRO A 610 -15.68 -28.88 41.83
N ASP A 611 -14.67 -28.58 42.65
CA ASP A 611 -14.84 -27.98 43.97
C ASP A 611 -15.14 -26.47 43.88
N THR A 612 -14.80 -25.84 42.74
CA THR A 612 -15.07 -24.42 42.48
C THR A 612 -15.73 -24.25 41.10
N PRO A 613 -16.99 -24.72 40.94
CA PRO A 613 -17.58 -24.91 39.62
C PRO A 613 -18.27 -23.66 39.09
N ASP A 614 -18.16 -22.51 39.76
CA ASP A 614 -18.81 -21.26 39.37
C ASP A 614 -17.80 -20.29 38.76
N SER A 615 -18.22 -19.56 37.73
CA SER A 615 -17.36 -18.57 37.08
C SER A 615 -17.28 -17.26 37.89
N ASP A 616 -16.12 -16.61 37.87
CA ASP A 616 -15.79 -15.45 38.71
C ASP A 616 -16.28 -14.08 38.18
N GLY A 617 -17.07 -14.05 37.10
CA GLY A 617 -17.54 -12.82 36.47
C GLY A 617 -18.85 -12.26 37.04
N ALA A 618 -19.21 -11.05 36.60
CA ALA A 618 -20.40 -10.32 37.06
C ALA A 618 -21.72 -11.07 36.84
N LYS A 619 -21.76 -11.98 35.86
CA LYS A 619 -22.88 -12.90 35.61
C LYS A 619 -22.38 -14.33 35.78
N SER A 620 -22.25 -14.82 37.00
CA SER A 620 -21.71 -16.15 37.24
C SER A 620 -22.55 -17.25 36.57
N LEU A 621 -21.88 -18.24 35.98
CA LEU A 621 -22.48 -19.43 35.40
C LEU A 621 -21.81 -20.67 36.01
N HIS A 622 -22.63 -21.68 36.28
CA HIS A 622 -22.17 -22.95 36.82
C HIS A 622 -21.63 -23.87 35.70
N GLY A 623 -20.38 -24.32 35.85
CA GLY A 623 -19.74 -25.48 35.23
C GLY A 623 -20.26 -25.87 33.85
N ALA A 624 -21.03 -26.96 33.80
CA ALA A 624 -21.57 -27.50 32.56
C ALA A 624 -22.42 -26.49 31.76
N HIS A 625 -23.14 -25.58 32.43
CA HIS A 625 -23.93 -24.55 31.77
C HIS A 625 -23.05 -23.45 31.16
N TYR A 626 -21.90 -23.12 31.78
CA TYR A 626 -20.90 -22.22 31.20
C TYR A 626 -20.41 -22.79 29.85
N PHE A 627 -19.96 -24.05 29.84
CA PHE A 627 -19.42 -24.66 28.62
C PHE A 627 -20.48 -24.99 27.57
N ALA A 628 -21.72 -25.30 27.97
CA ALA A 628 -22.83 -25.44 27.04
C ALA A 628 -23.09 -24.14 26.28
N ARG A 629 -23.14 -22.99 26.98
CA ARG A 629 -23.31 -21.68 26.33
C ARG A 629 -22.07 -21.26 25.53
N PHE A 630 -20.87 -21.59 26.01
CA PHE A 630 -19.63 -21.38 25.26
C PHE A 630 -19.66 -22.12 23.92
N THR A 631 -20.05 -23.39 23.94
CA THR A 631 -20.21 -24.21 22.73
C THR A 631 -21.25 -23.61 21.78
N GLN A 632 -22.39 -23.15 22.29
CA GLN A 632 -23.40 -22.47 21.48
C GLN A 632 -22.87 -21.19 20.83
N ARG A 633 -22.08 -20.39 21.55
CA ARG A 633 -21.45 -19.18 21.00
C ARG A 633 -20.42 -19.53 19.94
N LEU A 634 -19.64 -20.60 20.15
CA LEU A 634 -18.68 -21.11 19.18
C LEU A 634 -19.38 -21.54 17.88
N ILE A 635 -20.44 -22.35 17.96
CA ILE A 635 -21.25 -22.75 16.79
C ILE A 635 -21.82 -21.52 16.08
N SER A 636 -22.35 -20.56 16.84
CA SER A 636 -22.91 -19.32 16.29
C SER A 636 -21.85 -18.50 15.54
N ALA A 637 -20.61 -18.41 16.04
CA ALA A 637 -19.55 -17.67 15.36
C ALA A 637 -19.26 -18.20 13.94
N PHE A 638 -19.31 -19.53 13.74
CA PHE A 638 -19.17 -20.16 12.42
C PHE A 638 -20.41 -20.00 11.53
N THR A 639 -21.59 -20.24 12.10
CA THR A 639 -22.84 -20.45 11.34
C THR A 639 -23.67 -19.19 11.14
N THR A 640 -23.39 -18.10 11.89
CA THR A 640 -24.09 -16.83 11.70
C THR A 640 -23.86 -16.31 10.29
N ARG A 641 -24.96 -15.98 9.60
CA ARG A 641 -24.90 -15.48 8.23
C ARG A 641 -24.64 -13.98 8.23
N THR A 642 -23.55 -13.56 7.59
CA THR A 642 -23.27 -12.14 7.35
C THR A 642 -23.42 -11.80 5.86
N ASN A 643 -23.07 -10.58 5.47
CA ASN A 643 -23.01 -10.18 4.06
C ASN A 643 -22.04 -11.04 3.22
N TYR A 644 -21.12 -11.76 3.89
CA TYR A 644 -20.15 -12.65 3.27
C TYR A 644 -20.52 -14.14 3.36
N GLY A 645 -21.72 -14.46 3.88
CA GLY A 645 -22.21 -15.83 4.05
C GLY A 645 -21.89 -16.42 5.42
N VAL A 646 -21.91 -17.76 5.50
CA VAL A 646 -21.45 -18.51 6.67
C VAL A 646 -19.97 -18.85 6.50
N LEU A 647 -19.25 -19.05 7.61
CA LEU A 647 -17.82 -19.37 7.58
C LEU A 647 -17.61 -20.85 7.25
N TYR A 648 -18.24 -21.71 8.05
CA TYR A 648 -18.38 -23.14 7.82
C TYR A 648 -19.71 -23.60 8.41
N GLU A 649 -20.31 -24.63 7.80
CA GLU A 649 -21.30 -25.44 8.52
C GLU A 649 -20.57 -26.28 9.57
N VAL A 650 -21.18 -26.40 10.74
CA VAL A 650 -20.57 -27.12 11.88
C VAL A 650 -21.46 -28.27 12.27
N ASP A 651 -20.89 -29.47 12.26
CA ASP A 651 -21.57 -30.68 12.70
C ASP A 651 -20.99 -31.13 14.05
N MET A 652 -21.86 -31.18 15.06
CA MET A 652 -21.51 -31.63 16.41
C MET A 652 -22.10 -33.00 16.73
N ARG A 653 -22.65 -33.73 15.73
CA ARG A 653 -23.39 -35.00 15.93
C ARG A 653 -22.52 -36.16 16.39
N LEU A 654 -21.21 -36.07 16.24
CA LEU A 654 -20.28 -37.11 16.66
C LEU A 654 -19.92 -37.05 18.16
N ARG A 655 -20.46 -36.07 18.91
CA ARG A 655 -20.25 -36.00 20.36
C ARG A 655 -20.93 -37.18 21.08
N PRO A 656 -20.47 -37.55 22.30
CA PRO A 656 -21.14 -38.58 23.09
C PRO A 656 -22.63 -38.25 23.27
N SER A 657 -23.50 -39.22 22.98
CA SER A 657 -24.97 -39.10 22.97
C SER A 657 -25.57 -38.27 21.82
N GLY A 658 -24.80 -38.07 20.74
CA GLY A 658 -25.24 -37.48 19.47
C GLY A 658 -25.20 -35.97 19.48
#